data_AF-A0A2A4WCE7-F1
#
_entry.id   AF-A0A2A4WCE7-F1
#
_cell.length_a   1.000
_cell.length_b   1.000
_cell.length_c   1.000
_cell.angle_alpha   90.00
_cell.angle_beta   90.00
_cell.angle_gamma   90.00
#
_symmetry.space_group_name_H-M   'P 1'
#
loop_
_entity.id
_entity.type
_entity.pdbx_description
1 polymer ?
#
loop_
_entity_poly.entity_id
_entity_poly.type
_entity_poly.pdbx_seq_one_letter_code
_entity_poly.pdbx_strand_id
1 'polypeptide(L)'
;MRSLRRIARTFTLGILVLFVGSASAELVIDQSYQLISSARVDRTSYDYTYQVSITNNGTVVQNVTATVTSSSSNTTIIDGGVGFGNVGAGETVAGTDTFTIRQNRRYAFDPSALSWEVQFPAQINIETSPFDIALTPGDVGNISTNVTFITADSDLFTIDVTQQVVTLSGTAGGISIFPNVVGGFMSSIDKTTVDNQEITALSDGVYEITTTAEIIETGEIVSAVARVTVESIAQTHSLGVPGSVPGGLAPDTSTSVVFTTQIQGAATTIPVEVVLGGDVTVILNDQGVDGDIAANDGTFSGTATINTAGLAAGTCLSIVATSTQGTATAISDAYPLCVSSLPLDLALSNLSNTVNDPVSGELAVADEAIIAVVFGTPDAMINQIAASVGGVVVGSIPGLNVYQIKLQVPASSSSELAQILVDLESFAEVTGAESNVIDKAQAVTPSDSRFSSQSALTKIRADEAWTIARGTVTIAVVDSGADLDHPDLSSKIVKGKDFVDGDNIPNDENGHGTHVAGIAAAATNNSQGIAGVSWGSKILVVRIFDSTGSGTSARTADGIKHAADKGARIINISGGGTGGEVVKCNAVSYAIGKGSMVLAAAGNNGNSTMFYPAACPGTIAVGNTTLLDSRASTSNFGSWVDLAAPGTNILSTVPVGGTCEHCNSTGYKPLSGTSMAAPMVSGSAAVVLSRQPALTNAQVETRLKRTAVELPSANLGAGRIDLFEAVFNGSFEEGNLALWTRLGTASSKTSLGSIVPQDRKRMGSVSTGPAGAQTTGTLLQGFMIQPGVTSFPLSFKYAFVTEEYPEFVGSVFDDSLKISLVTPAGAEIVLAEESVNASSFMAIGGIDFPGGDTTVGWTGWQSVSTTIPVTGGSGVYRIFLQDAGDSVYDTETLIDEIKFK
;
A
#
# COMPACT_ATOMS: atom_id res chain seq x y z
N MET A 1 34.84 52.72 -24.41
CA MET A 1 35.63 53.42 -23.37
C MET A 1 35.27 52.77 -22.03
N ARG A 2 36.08 52.06 -21.24
CA ARG A 2 37.52 51.73 -21.13
C ARG A 2 37.58 50.23 -20.69
N SER A 3 38.28 49.33 -21.39
CA SER A 3 39.60 48.73 -21.05
C SER A 3 39.74 48.22 -19.60
N LEU A 4 40.30 47.06 -19.22
CA LEU A 4 40.96 45.90 -19.87
C LEU A 4 41.49 44.99 -18.71
N ARG A 5 41.76 43.71 -19.01
CA ARG A 5 42.58 42.66 -18.32
C ARG A 5 41.82 41.65 -17.43
N ARG A 6 41.58 40.37 -17.81
CA ARG A 6 42.49 39.19 -18.11
C ARG A 6 43.41 38.86 -16.92
N ILE A 7 43.62 37.64 -16.39
CA ILE A 7 43.46 36.22 -16.81
C ILE A 7 43.58 35.32 -15.57
N ALA A 8 42.88 34.17 -15.52
CA ALA A 8 43.39 32.81 -15.23
C ALA A 8 42.20 31.83 -15.32
N ARG A 9 42.06 31.02 -16.39
CA ARG A 9 42.66 29.67 -16.64
C ARG A 9 42.22 28.66 -15.55
N THR A 10 41.70 27.45 -15.80
CA THR A 10 41.68 26.57 -16.99
C THR A 10 40.92 25.27 -16.61
N PHE A 11 39.97 24.85 -17.46
CA PHE A 11 39.54 23.47 -17.83
C PHE A 11 38.81 22.58 -16.78
N THR A 12 37.80 21.76 -17.11
CA THR A 12 37.63 20.91 -18.31
C THR A 12 36.16 20.50 -18.57
N LEU A 13 35.79 20.44 -19.88
CA LEU A 13 34.71 19.76 -20.66
C LEU A 13 33.56 19.02 -19.96
N GLY A 14 32.31 18.96 -20.48
CA GLY A 14 31.77 19.11 -21.86
C GLY A 14 30.83 17.91 -22.12
N ILE A 15 29.60 18.06 -22.62
CA ILE A 15 29.30 18.10 -24.07
C ILE A 15 28.02 18.92 -24.31
N LEU A 16 28.15 19.77 -25.33
CA LEU A 16 27.21 20.70 -25.93
C LEU A 16 26.61 20.01 -27.17
N VAL A 17 25.29 19.86 -27.27
CA VAL A 17 24.65 19.48 -28.55
C VAL A 17 24.56 20.74 -29.41
N LEU A 18 25.43 20.79 -30.42
CA LEU A 18 25.43 21.78 -31.49
C LEU A 18 24.21 21.53 -32.40
N PHE A 19 23.26 22.46 -32.42
CA PHE A 19 22.46 22.68 -33.62
C PHE A 19 23.37 23.37 -34.65
N VAL A 20 23.93 22.61 -35.59
CA VAL A 20 24.50 23.16 -36.81
C VAL A 20 23.37 23.19 -37.83
N GLY A 21 22.91 24.39 -38.19
CA GLY A 21 22.01 24.56 -39.32
C GLY A 21 22.75 24.30 -40.62
N SER A 22 22.16 23.49 -41.50
CA SER A 22 22.53 23.44 -42.91
C SER A 22 21.52 24.27 -43.69
N ALA A 23 21.94 25.46 -44.12
CA ALA A 23 21.38 26.05 -45.32
C ALA A 23 21.61 25.02 -46.44
N SER A 24 20.54 24.52 -47.05
CA SER A 24 20.67 23.70 -48.26
C SER A 24 21.39 24.57 -49.29
N ALA A 25 22.65 24.27 -49.58
CA ALA A 25 23.32 24.83 -50.74
C ALA A 25 22.53 24.34 -51.94
N GLU A 26 21.70 25.20 -52.52
CA GLU A 26 21.03 24.89 -53.78
C GLU A 26 22.10 24.49 -54.80
N LEU A 27 21.83 23.42 -55.54
CA LEU A 27 22.68 22.93 -56.60
C LEU A 27 22.69 23.97 -57.74
N VAL A 28 23.57 24.97 -57.66
CA VAL A 28 23.69 26.01 -58.68
C VAL A 28 24.86 25.68 -59.58
N ILE A 29 24.53 25.30 -60.82
CA ILE A 29 25.52 25.04 -61.87
C ILE A 29 25.41 26.16 -62.92
N ASP A 30 26.48 26.93 -63.08
CA ASP A 30 26.59 27.91 -64.16
C ASP A 30 27.24 27.29 -65.40
N GLN A 31 26.74 27.67 -66.57
CA GLN A 31 27.18 27.08 -67.84
C GLN A 31 27.55 28.15 -68.88
N SER A 32 28.62 27.87 -69.64
CA SER A 32 29.04 28.72 -70.77
C SER A 32 29.49 27.87 -71.97
N TYR A 33 29.22 28.40 -73.16
CA TYR A 33 29.43 27.69 -74.42
C TYR A 33 30.15 28.59 -75.42
N GLN A 34 31.22 28.06 -76.01
CA GLN A 34 31.98 28.78 -77.03
C GLN A 34 32.16 27.90 -78.27
N LEU A 35 31.76 28.42 -79.43
CA LEU A 35 32.05 27.78 -80.71
C LEU A 35 33.54 27.88 -81.00
N ILE A 36 34.21 26.73 -81.12
CA ILE A 36 35.66 26.64 -81.38
C ILE A 36 35.92 26.53 -82.87
N SER A 37 35.20 25.65 -83.57
CA SER A 37 35.34 25.51 -85.03
C SER A 37 34.07 24.99 -85.66
N SER A 38 33.88 25.28 -86.94
CA SER A 38 32.88 24.61 -87.76
C SER A 38 33.49 24.17 -89.08
N ALA A 39 33.18 22.95 -89.48
CA ALA A 39 33.68 22.35 -90.71
C ALA A 39 32.53 21.73 -91.49
N ARG A 40 32.48 21.99 -92.79
CA ARG A 40 31.49 21.35 -93.66
C ARG A 40 31.95 19.93 -93.98
N VAL A 41 31.17 18.94 -93.56
CA VAL A 41 31.47 17.52 -93.79
C VAL A 41 30.99 17.09 -95.17
N ASP A 42 29.76 17.45 -95.53
CA ASP A 42 29.20 17.16 -96.85
C ASP A 42 28.21 18.26 -97.32
N ARG A 43 27.46 18.00 -98.39
CA ARG A 43 26.49 18.99 -98.93
C ARG A 43 25.35 19.36 -97.96
N THR A 44 25.18 18.65 -96.85
CA THR A 44 24.04 18.62 -95.92
C THR A 44 24.45 18.60 -94.45
N SER A 45 25.71 18.31 -94.15
CA SER A 45 26.16 18.06 -92.78
C SER A 45 27.33 18.99 -92.44
N TYR A 46 27.33 19.48 -91.21
CA TYR A 46 28.38 20.32 -90.66
C TYR A 46 28.76 19.80 -89.28
N ASP A 47 30.07 19.74 -89.02
CA ASP A 47 30.61 19.48 -87.69
C ASP A 47 30.78 20.81 -86.99
N TYR A 48 30.27 20.89 -85.77
CA TYR A 48 30.48 22.01 -84.86
C TYR A 48 31.22 21.51 -83.63
N THR A 49 32.37 22.09 -83.38
CA THR A 49 33.13 21.84 -82.15
C THR A 49 32.84 22.98 -81.19
N TYR A 50 32.23 22.66 -80.05
CA TYR A 50 32.02 23.61 -78.97
C TYR A 50 32.86 23.21 -77.77
N GLN A 51 33.38 24.22 -77.07
CA GLN A 51 33.86 24.05 -75.72
C GLN A 51 32.73 24.42 -74.77
N VAL A 52 32.41 23.49 -73.88
CA VAL A 52 31.42 23.65 -72.83
C VAL A 52 32.13 23.70 -71.49
N SER A 53 31.88 24.75 -70.73
CA SER A 53 32.41 24.87 -69.37
C SER A 53 31.27 24.91 -68.36
N ILE A 54 31.40 24.08 -67.33
CA ILE A 54 30.45 23.95 -66.24
C ILE A 54 31.16 24.34 -64.94
N THR A 55 30.55 25.25 -64.18
CA THR A 55 31.03 25.63 -62.85
C THR A 55 30.03 25.18 -61.81
N ASN A 56 30.45 24.31 -60.88
CA ASN A 56 29.63 23.87 -59.77
C ASN A 56 29.82 24.81 -58.57
N ASN A 57 28.83 25.63 -58.25
CA ASN A 57 28.90 26.56 -57.13
C ASN A 57 28.40 25.93 -55.79
N GLY A 58 28.00 24.65 -55.81
CA GLY A 58 27.46 23.90 -54.69
C GLY A 58 28.35 22.73 -54.22
N THR A 59 27.76 21.65 -53.72
CA THR A 59 28.46 20.41 -53.27
C THR A 59 28.91 19.55 -54.45
N VAL A 60 29.87 18.65 -54.24
CA VAL A 60 30.41 17.74 -55.29
C VAL A 60 29.29 16.96 -55.99
N VAL A 61 29.28 16.94 -57.32
CA VAL A 61 28.29 16.22 -58.14
C VAL A 61 28.98 15.19 -59.02
N GLN A 62 28.39 14.00 -59.15
CA GLN A 62 28.99 12.88 -59.88
C GLN A 62 28.31 12.63 -61.22
N ASN A 63 29.10 12.17 -62.20
CA ASN A 63 28.65 11.78 -63.54
C ASN A 63 27.84 12.85 -64.30
N VAL A 64 28.27 14.11 -64.22
CA VAL A 64 27.63 15.23 -64.91
C VAL A 64 27.78 15.06 -66.42
N THR A 65 26.68 15.18 -67.14
CA THR A 65 26.68 15.21 -68.62
C THR A 65 25.93 16.44 -69.11
N ALA A 66 26.39 17.03 -70.22
CA ALA A 66 25.65 18.07 -70.92
C ALA A 66 25.36 17.62 -72.35
N THR A 67 24.11 17.71 -72.76
CA THR A 67 23.68 17.33 -74.11
C THR A 67 23.25 18.56 -74.90
N VAL A 68 23.53 18.56 -76.20
CA VAL A 68 23.13 19.65 -77.09
C VAL A 68 21.77 19.35 -77.69
N THR A 69 20.90 20.35 -77.67
CA THR A 69 19.55 20.30 -78.23
C THR A 69 19.37 21.44 -79.26
N SER A 70 18.44 21.27 -80.20
CA SER A 70 18.13 22.27 -81.22
C SER A 70 16.65 22.61 -81.14
N SER A 71 16.34 23.89 -80.96
CA SER A 71 14.97 24.40 -81.05
C SER A 71 14.44 24.49 -82.49
N SER A 72 15.33 24.38 -83.48
CA SER A 72 14.97 24.40 -84.91
C SER A 72 14.60 23.02 -85.42
N SER A 73 13.42 22.90 -86.03
CA SER A 73 12.95 21.67 -86.70
C SER A 73 13.69 21.36 -88.01
N ASN A 74 14.51 22.29 -88.52
CA ASN A 74 15.28 22.13 -89.76
C ASN A 74 16.68 21.54 -89.53
N THR A 75 17.04 21.31 -88.27
CA THR A 75 18.33 20.79 -87.83
C THR A 75 18.11 19.50 -87.06
N THR A 76 18.87 18.47 -87.37
CA THR A 76 18.92 17.23 -86.58
C THR A 76 20.33 17.08 -86.04
N ILE A 77 20.45 16.96 -84.72
CA ILE A 77 21.71 16.66 -84.04
C ILE A 77 21.91 15.14 -84.16
N ILE A 78 23.04 14.71 -84.71
CA ILE A 78 23.27 13.31 -85.03
C ILE A 78 23.88 12.57 -83.82
N ASP A 79 24.84 13.21 -83.17
CA ASP A 79 25.53 12.72 -81.98
C ASP A 79 26.16 13.92 -81.29
N GLY A 80 25.94 14.14 -80.00
CA GLY A 80 26.46 15.30 -79.29
C GLY A 80 26.12 15.35 -77.80
N GLY A 81 27.12 15.13 -76.97
CA GLY A 81 27.03 15.26 -75.52
C GLY A 81 28.41 15.20 -74.87
N VAL A 82 28.67 16.10 -73.92
CA VAL A 82 29.94 16.16 -73.18
C VAL A 82 29.75 15.49 -71.82
N GLY A 83 30.52 14.43 -71.57
CA GLY A 83 30.66 13.86 -70.22
C GLY A 83 31.74 14.60 -69.44
N PHE A 84 31.40 15.11 -68.25
CA PHE A 84 32.34 15.78 -67.35
C PHE A 84 32.78 14.89 -66.18
N GLY A 85 32.09 13.78 -65.95
CA GLY A 85 32.37 12.91 -64.81
C GLY A 85 32.04 13.62 -63.50
N ASN A 86 32.94 13.53 -62.51
CA ASN A 86 32.73 14.14 -61.20
C ASN A 86 33.24 15.59 -61.19
N VAL A 87 32.39 16.52 -60.75
CA VAL A 87 32.71 17.96 -60.66
C VAL A 87 32.67 18.38 -59.21
N GLY A 88 33.83 18.77 -58.67
CA GLY A 88 33.98 19.19 -57.28
C GLY A 88 33.26 20.50 -56.94
N ALA A 89 33.07 20.75 -55.65
CA ALA A 89 32.49 22.00 -55.15
C ALA A 89 33.42 23.19 -55.46
N GLY A 90 32.90 24.20 -56.16
CA GLY A 90 33.65 25.36 -56.64
C GLY A 90 34.53 25.09 -57.87
N GLU A 91 34.54 23.86 -58.41
CA GLU A 91 35.33 23.54 -59.60
C GLU A 91 34.64 24.02 -60.87
N THR A 92 35.45 24.51 -61.81
CA THR A 92 35.05 24.74 -63.19
C THR A 92 35.74 23.71 -64.07
N VAL A 93 34.95 22.86 -64.72
CA VAL A 93 35.45 21.82 -65.61
C VAL A 93 34.99 22.14 -67.02
N ALA A 94 35.94 22.15 -67.96
CA ALA A 94 35.68 22.43 -69.37
C ALA A 94 35.94 21.17 -70.20
N GLY A 95 34.94 20.77 -70.98
CA GLY A 95 35.02 19.70 -71.95
C GLY A 95 34.87 20.27 -73.35
N THR A 96 35.56 19.71 -74.32
CA THR A 96 35.38 20.05 -75.73
C THR A 96 34.87 18.84 -76.44
N ASP A 97 33.78 18.99 -77.19
CA ASP A 97 33.27 17.92 -78.03
C ASP A 97 32.85 18.47 -79.39
N THR A 98 32.93 17.59 -80.39
CA THR A 98 32.54 17.89 -81.76
C THR A 98 31.30 17.08 -82.09
N PHE A 99 30.19 17.76 -82.27
CA PHE A 99 28.95 17.12 -82.69
C PHE A 99 28.65 17.46 -84.14
N THR A 100 28.12 16.47 -84.85
CA THR A 100 27.67 16.65 -86.23
C THR A 100 26.20 17.01 -86.22
N ILE A 101 25.87 18.10 -86.93
CA ILE A 101 24.48 18.41 -87.24
C ILE A 101 24.21 18.15 -88.73
N ARG A 102 22.99 17.68 -89.01
CA ARG A 102 22.45 17.63 -90.36
C ARG A 102 21.47 18.76 -90.54
N GLN A 103 21.66 19.54 -91.60
CA GLN A 103 20.77 20.63 -91.93
C GLN A 103 20.02 20.38 -93.25
N ASN A 104 18.73 20.72 -93.26
CA ASN A 104 17.94 20.76 -94.48
C ASN A 104 18.49 21.78 -95.50
N ARG A 105 18.82 21.33 -96.73
CA ARG A 105 19.50 22.10 -97.79
C ARG A 105 18.80 23.38 -98.26
N ARG A 106 17.53 23.60 -97.90
CA ARG A 106 16.75 24.77 -98.35
C ARG A 106 16.91 26.00 -97.45
N TYR A 107 17.54 25.87 -96.28
CA TYR A 107 17.65 26.94 -95.30
C TYR A 107 19.10 27.08 -94.81
N ALA A 108 19.54 28.31 -94.51
CA ALA A 108 20.84 28.58 -93.91
C ALA A 108 20.81 28.21 -92.41
N PHE A 109 21.91 27.71 -91.86
CA PHE A 109 21.98 27.35 -90.43
C PHE A 109 22.07 28.60 -89.57
N ASP A 110 21.24 28.62 -88.52
CA ASP A 110 21.34 29.60 -87.45
C ASP A 110 21.89 28.91 -86.20
N PRO A 111 23.18 29.12 -85.87
CA PRO A 111 23.80 28.54 -84.68
C PRO A 111 23.14 28.96 -83.37
N SER A 112 22.39 30.07 -83.35
CA SER A 112 21.70 30.54 -82.14
C SER A 112 20.51 29.67 -81.74
N ALA A 113 20.07 28.74 -82.62
CA ALA A 113 19.00 27.80 -82.31
C ALA A 113 19.44 26.62 -81.43
N LEU A 114 20.74 26.47 -81.15
CA LEU A 114 21.28 25.42 -80.29
C LEU A 114 21.25 25.85 -78.82
N SER A 115 20.79 24.95 -77.96
CA SER A 115 20.83 25.05 -76.50
C SER A 115 21.51 23.83 -75.90
N TRP A 116 21.93 23.92 -74.65
CA TRP A 116 22.59 22.82 -73.95
C TRP A 116 21.93 22.62 -72.59
N GLU A 117 21.77 21.36 -72.20
CA GLU A 117 21.06 20.93 -70.99
C GLU A 117 21.94 19.98 -70.18
N VAL A 118 22.03 20.19 -68.86
CA VAL A 118 22.89 19.43 -67.94
C VAL A 118 22.03 18.47 -67.09
N GLN A 119 22.46 17.20 -66.93
CA GLN A 119 21.71 16.15 -66.20
C GLN A 119 22.53 15.49 -65.06
N PHE A 120 21.84 14.98 -64.01
CA PHE A 120 22.42 14.31 -62.82
C PHE A 120 21.60 13.06 -62.36
N PRO A 121 22.21 12.04 -61.73
CA PRO A 121 21.49 10.89 -61.13
C PRO A 121 20.93 11.14 -59.71
N ALA A 122 19.93 10.36 -59.28
CA ALA A 122 19.27 10.45 -57.96
C ALA A 122 20.19 10.01 -56.78
N GLN A 123 19.93 10.49 -55.55
CA GLN A 123 20.64 10.09 -54.31
C GLN A 123 19.68 9.82 -53.13
N ILE A 124 19.97 8.81 -52.29
CA ILE A 124 19.26 8.47 -51.03
C ILE A 124 20.16 8.65 -49.79
N ASN A 125 19.59 9.15 -48.69
CA ASN A 125 20.22 9.24 -47.37
C ASN A 125 19.28 8.74 -46.25
N ILE A 126 19.83 8.13 -45.19
CA ILE A 126 19.08 7.66 -44.00
C ILE A 126 19.77 8.07 -42.69
N GLU A 127 18.99 8.56 -41.73
CA GLU A 127 19.45 8.99 -40.41
C GLU A 127 18.53 8.45 -39.29
N THR A 128 19.12 7.86 -38.24
CA THR A 128 18.41 7.35 -37.05
C THR A 128 18.80 8.14 -35.81
N SER A 129 17.83 8.52 -34.98
CA SER A 129 18.07 9.25 -33.73
C SER A 129 17.16 8.77 -32.59
N PRO A 130 17.67 8.67 -31.35
CA PRO A 130 19.08 8.80 -30.96
C PRO A 130 19.94 7.60 -31.44
N PHE A 131 21.26 7.79 -31.55
CA PHE A 131 22.21 6.74 -32.00
C PHE A 131 22.53 5.72 -30.91
N ASP A 132 22.57 6.13 -29.65
CA ASP A 132 22.79 5.27 -28.49
C ASP A 132 21.67 5.48 -27.46
N ILE A 133 21.10 4.39 -26.96
CA ILE A 133 20.02 4.39 -25.97
C ILE A 133 20.49 3.55 -24.79
N ALA A 134 20.50 4.13 -23.59
CA ALA A 134 20.73 3.41 -22.34
C ALA A 134 19.40 3.23 -21.60
N LEU A 135 19.03 1.99 -21.30
CA LEU A 135 17.80 1.61 -20.61
C LEU A 135 18.10 0.67 -19.44
N THR A 136 17.18 0.55 -18.49
CA THR A 136 17.16 -0.54 -17.52
C THR A 136 16.03 -1.53 -17.87
N PRO A 137 16.10 -2.82 -17.47
CA PRO A 137 15.01 -3.75 -17.74
C PRO A 137 13.66 -3.23 -17.22
N GLY A 138 12.65 -3.18 -18.09
CA GLY A 138 11.33 -2.61 -17.83
C GLY A 138 11.15 -1.17 -18.36
N ASP A 139 12.23 -0.48 -18.74
CA ASP A 139 12.14 0.85 -19.32
C ASP A 139 11.65 0.83 -20.77
N VAL A 140 11.09 1.98 -21.17
CA VAL A 140 10.62 2.26 -22.52
C VAL A 140 11.43 3.42 -23.12
N GLY A 141 12.10 3.16 -24.23
CA GLY A 141 12.84 4.13 -25.04
C GLY A 141 12.13 4.44 -26.36
N ASN A 142 12.59 5.46 -27.08
CA ASN A 142 12.06 5.82 -28.39
C ASN A 142 13.19 5.97 -29.41
N ILE A 143 12.95 5.53 -30.64
CA ILE A 143 13.80 5.76 -31.80
C ILE A 143 12.98 6.35 -32.96
N SER A 144 13.60 7.22 -33.75
CA SER A 144 13.02 7.81 -34.96
C SER A 144 14.00 7.72 -36.12
N THR A 145 13.49 7.41 -37.31
CA THR A 145 14.29 7.21 -38.52
C THR A 145 13.79 8.08 -39.66
N ASN A 146 14.66 8.88 -40.25
CA ASN A 146 14.37 9.74 -41.39
C ASN A 146 15.08 9.23 -42.64
N VAL A 147 14.35 9.05 -43.74
CA VAL A 147 14.89 8.70 -45.06
C VAL A 147 14.62 9.87 -46.03
N THR A 148 15.67 10.42 -46.61
CA THR A 148 15.63 11.60 -47.49
C THR A 148 16.15 11.27 -48.88
N PHE A 149 15.49 11.77 -49.92
CA PHE A 149 15.84 11.50 -51.32
C PHE A 149 16.03 12.81 -52.08
N ILE A 150 16.93 12.82 -53.05
CA ILE A 150 17.15 13.95 -53.95
C ILE A 150 17.03 13.42 -55.39
N THR A 151 15.98 13.83 -56.11
CA THR A 151 15.76 13.49 -57.51
C THR A 151 15.63 14.77 -58.35
N ALA A 152 16.00 14.70 -59.64
CA ALA A 152 15.91 15.84 -60.55
C ALA A 152 14.48 16.06 -61.10
N ASP A 153 13.63 15.02 -61.08
CA ASP A 153 12.28 15.02 -61.64
C ASP A 153 11.25 14.50 -60.61
N SER A 154 9.98 14.91 -60.78
CA SER A 154 8.81 14.51 -59.99
C SER A 154 8.35 13.06 -60.24
N ASP A 155 9.27 12.15 -60.55
CA ASP A 155 8.97 10.75 -60.81
C ASP A 155 8.64 9.99 -59.52
N LEU A 156 7.73 9.02 -59.62
CA LEU A 156 7.32 8.18 -58.51
C LEU A 156 8.37 7.07 -58.28
N PHE A 157 8.81 6.92 -57.03
CA PHE A 157 9.71 5.83 -56.60
C PHE A 157 9.08 5.02 -55.47
N THR A 158 9.43 3.73 -55.42
CA THR A 158 9.05 2.80 -54.36
C THR A 158 10.24 2.57 -53.45
N ILE A 159 10.05 2.80 -52.15
CA ILE A 159 11.08 2.62 -51.14
C ILE A 159 10.66 1.51 -50.20
N ASP A 160 11.47 0.47 -50.06
CA ASP A 160 11.26 -0.56 -49.05
C ASP A 160 12.11 -0.27 -47.82
N VAL A 161 11.47 -0.26 -46.64
CA VAL A 161 12.14 -0.02 -45.36
C VAL A 161 11.98 -1.24 -44.48
N THR A 162 13.10 -1.78 -44.01
CA THR A 162 13.16 -2.96 -43.15
C THR A 162 13.97 -2.69 -41.89
N GLN A 163 13.60 -3.35 -40.79
CA GLN A 163 14.32 -3.28 -39.52
C GLN A 163 14.70 -4.65 -38.99
N GLN A 164 15.92 -4.73 -38.46
CA GLN A 164 16.46 -5.94 -37.87
C GLN A 164 17.13 -5.65 -36.53
N VAL A 165 16.80 -6.44 -35.52
CA VAL A 165 17.45 -6.43 -34.20
C VAL A 165 18.53 -7.51 -34.17
N VAL A 166 19.74 -7.12 -33.77
CA VAL A 166 20.87 -8.01 -33.57
C VAL A 166 21.31 -7.94 -32.11
N THR A 167 21.41 -9.09 -31.45
CA THR A 167 21.97 -9.19 -30.10
C THR A 167 23.49 -9.26 -30.19
N LEU A 168 24.20 -8.29 -29.61
CA LEU A 168 25.66 -8.31 -29.54
C LEU A 168 26.16 -8.99 -28.26
N SER A 169 25.45 -8.80 -27.15
CA SER A 169 25.67 -9.50 -25.88
C SER A 169 24.36 -9.58 -25.10
N GLY A 170 24.22 -10.58 -24.23
CA GLY A 170 22.99 -10.84 -23.46
C GLY A 170 22.07 -11.87 -24.12
N THR A 171 20.79 -11.82 -23.79
CA THR A 171 19.80 -12.82 -24.22
C THR A 171 19.14 -12.42 -25.55
N ALA A 172 19.01 -13.35 -26.48
CA ALA A 172 18.28 -13.11 -27.74
C ALA A 172 16.81 -12.72 -27.45
N GLY A 173 16.34 -11.65 -28.08
CA GLY A 173 14.99 -11.10 -27.82
C GLY A 173 14.88 -10.23 -26.57
N GLY A 174 16.01 -9.79 -25.99
CA GLY A 174 16.03 -8.93 -24.80
C GLY A 174 15.56 -7.48 -25.00
N ILE A 175 15.15 -7.10 -26.21
CA ILE A 175 14.43 -5.86 -26.51
C ILE A 175 13.29 -6.14 -27.51
N SER A 176 12.20 -5.38 -27.43
CA SER A 176 11.12 -5.37 -28.43
C SER A 176 10.91 -3.99 -29.03
N ILE A 177 10.53 -3.91 -30.30
CA ILE A 177 10.28 -2.65 -31.03
C ILE A 177 8.85 -2.62 -31.56
N PHE A 178 8.13 -1.52 -31.35
CA PHE A 178 6.76 -1.34 -31.85
C PHE A 178 6.51 0.08 -32.41
N PRO A 179 5.91 0.22 -33.61
CA PRO A 179 5.66 -0.84 -34.58
C PRO A 179 6.96 -1.30 -35.24
N ASN A 180 7.13 -2.61 -35.43
CA ASN A 180 8.19 -3.15 -36.29
C ASN A 180 7.79 -2.92 -37.75
N VAL A 181 8.58 -2.15 -38.49
CA VAL A 181 8.25 -1.72 -39.85
C VAL A 181 8.81 -2.73 -40.86
N VAL A 182 7.91 -3.31 -41.66
CA VAL A 182 8.23 -4.17 -42.80
C VAL A 182 7.28 -3.80 -43.94
N GLY A 183 7.80 -3.21 -45.02
CA GLY A 183 7.05 -3.03 -46.26
C GLY A 183 7.37 -1.74 -47.05
N GLY A 184 6.99 -1.78 -48.33
CA GLY A 184 7.23 -0.71 -49.30
C GLY A 184 6.30 0.49 -49.16
N PHE A 185 6.88 1.68 -49.19
CA PHE A 185 6.22 2.98 -49.28
C PHE A 185 6.36 3.53 -50.70
N MET A 186 5.28 4.03 -51.30
CA MET A 186 5.36 4.83 -52.53
C MET A 186 5.37 6.31 -52.15
N SER A 187 6.38 7.07 -52.60
CA SER A 187 6.45 8.52 -52.37
C SER A 187 6.56 9.31 -53.68
N SER A 188 6.00 10.52 -53.67
CA SER A 188 6.10 11.52 -54.73
C SER A 188 6.74 12.83 -54.26
N ILE A 189 7.23 12.89 -53.01
CA ILE A 189 7.72 14.10 -52.36
C ILE A 189 8.89 13.75 -51.42
N ASP A 190 9.94 14.57 -51.44
CA ASP A 190 11.36 14.36 -51.03
C ASP A 190 11.70 13.65 -49.69
N LYS A 191 10.75 13.24 -48.84
CA LYS A 191 11.02 12.62 -47.53
C LYS A 191 10.02 11.55 -47.13
N THR A 192 10.54 10.44 -46.57
CA THR A 192 9.76 9.42 -45.84
C THR A 192 10.28 9.34 -44.41
N THR A 193 9.40 9.54 -43.43
CA THR A 193 9.76 9.54 -42.00
C THR A 193 9.05 8.40 -41.28
N VAL A 194 9.81 7.64 -40.47
CA VAL A 194 9.31 6.63 -39.52
C VAL A 194 9.54 7.19 -38.11
N ASP A 195 8.52 7.84 -37.56
CA ASP A 195 8.56 8.46 -36.24
C ASP A 195 7.94 7.59 -35.14
N ASN A 196 8.41 7.78 -33.90
CA ASN A 196 7.83 7.24 -32.66
C ASN A 196 7.81 5.70 -32.56
N GLN A 197 8.92 5.05 -32.86
CA GLN A 197 9.06 3.62 -32.55
C GLN A 197 9.46 3.44 -31.09
N GLU A 198 8.63 2.70 -30.37
CA GLU A 198 8.80 2.38 -28.96
C GLU A 198 9.72 1.16 -28.82
N ILE A 199 10.73 1.27 -27.95
CA ILE A 199 11.66 0.18 -27.61
C ILE A 199 11.41 -0.21 -26.16
N THR A 200 11.03 -1.45 -25.90
CA THR A 200 10.88 -1.98 -24.54
C THR A 200 12.11 -2.81 -24.17
N ALA A 201 12.77 -2.47 -23.06
CA ALA A 201 13.89 -3.23 -22.53
C ALA A 201 13.41 -4.41 -21.68
N LEU A 202 13.84 -5.63 -22.00
CA LEU A 202 13.38 -6.85 -21.33
C LEU A 202 14.50 -7.54 -20.53
N SER A 203 15.75 -7.48 -21.00
CA SER A 203 16.89 -8.09 -20.29
C SER A 203 18.21 -7.39 -20.59
N ASP A 204 19.13 -7.46 -19.63
CA ASP A 204 20.48 -6.91 -19.74
C ASP A 204 21.23 -7.41 -20.99
N GLY A 205 21.95 -6.50 -21.64
CA GLY A 205 22.66 -6.79 -22.88
C GLY A 205 22.94 -5.55 -23.73
N VAL A 206 23.60 -5.79 -24.85
CA VAL A 206 23.84 -4.76 -25.88
C VAL A 206 23.22 -5.25 -27.18
N TYR A 207 22.37 -4.42 -27.76
CA TYR A 207 21.58 -4.72 -28.94
C TYR A 207 21.81 -3.66 -30.02
N GLU A 208 21.78 -4.05 -31.28
CA GLU A 208 21.83 -3.13 -32.43
C GLU A 208 20.55 -3.25 -33.23
N ILE A 209 19.97 -2.10 -33.56
CA ILE A 209 18.81 -1.97 -34.42
C ILE A 209 19.31 -1.43 -35.75
N THR A 210 19.31 -2.26 -36.79
CA THR A 210 19.68 -1.85 -38.15
C THR A 210 18.40 -1.54 -38.93
N THR A 211 18.30 -0.32 -39.44
CA THR A 211 17.24 0.09 -40.37
C THR A 211 17.83 0.23 -41.77
N THR A 212 17.22 -0.42 -42.76
CA THR A 212 17.67 -0.42 -44.15
C THR A 212 16.57 0.14 -45.05
N ALA A 213 16.94 1.03 -45.96
CA ALA A 213 16.07 1.57 -47.00
C ALA A 213 16.61 1.24 -48.40
N GLU A 214 15.76 0.77 -49.29
CA GLU A 214 16.08 0.42 -50.68
C GLU A 214 15.13 1.13 -51.65
N ILE A 215 15.66 1.79 -52.68
CA ILE A 215 14.85 2.23 -53.84
C ILE A 215 14.69 1.03 -54.77
N ILE A 216 13.47 0.52 -54.92
CA ILE A 216 13.21 -0.71 -55.67
C ILE A 216 13.56 -0.57 -57.15
N GLU A 217 13.31 0.60 -57.74
CA GLU A 217 13.52 0.81 -59.18
C GLU A 217 15.01 0.92 -59.55
N THR A 218 15.86 1.43 -58.66
CA THR A 218 17.30 1.61 -58.92
C THR A 218 18.16 0.55 -58.25
N GLY A 219 17.64 -0.12 -57.22
CA GLY A 219 18.38 -1.05 -56.35
C GLY A 219 19.38 -0.35 -55.42
N GLU A 220 19.25 0.96 -55.22
CA GLU A 220 20.13 1.71 -54.33
C GLU A 220 19.72 1.49 -52.86
N ILE A 221 20.68 1.15 -52.00
CA ILE A 221 20.44 0.75 -50.61
C ILE A 221 21.28 1.59 -49.66
N VAL A 222 20.68 2.06 -48.57
CA VAL A 222 21.37 2.70 -47.44
C VAL A 222 20.84 2.15 -46.11
N SER A 223 21.72 2.01 -45.12
CA SER A 223 21.37 1.52 -43.79
C SER A 223 21.92 2.42 -42.68
N ALA A 224 21.19 2.53 -41.58
CA ALA A 224 21.62 3.18 -40.34
C ALA A 224 21.43 2.25 -39.13
N VAL A 225 22.28 2.41 -38.12
CA VAL A 225 22.31 1.56 -36.93
C VAL A 225 22.16 2.42 -35.68
N ALA A 226 21.31 1.98 -34.75
CA ALA A 226 21.24 2.49 -33.39
C ALA A 226 21.58 1.40 -32.38
N ARG A 227 22.35 1.75 -31.34
CA ARG A 227 22.76 0.84 -30.27
C ARG A 227 21.88 1.04 -29.04
N VAL A 228 21.44 -0.06 -28.44
CA VAL A 228 20.69 -0.07 -27.18
C VAL A 228 21.47 -0.86 -26.14
N THR A 229 21.85 -0.21 -25.04
CA THR A 229 22.47 -0.83 -23.88
C THR A 229 21.43 -0.95 -22.77
N VAL A 230 21.20 -2.17 -22.30
CA VAL A 230 20.33 -2.47 -21.16
C VAL A 230 21.21 -2.93 -19.99
N GLU A 231 21.22 -2.18 -18.89
CA GLU A 231 22.04 -2.49 -17.71
C GLU A 231 21.27 -2.24 -16.40
N SER A 232 21.31 -3.23 -15.50
CA SER A 232 20.78 -3.12 -14.14
C SER A 232 21.63 -2.20 -13.26
N ILE A 233 21.03 -1.21 -12.57
CA ILE A 233 21.76 -0.34 -11.62
C ILE A 233 21.93 -1.04 -10.27
N ALA A 234 23.16 -1.14 -9.74
CA ALA A 234 23.43 -1.63 -8.39
C ALA A 234 22.99 -0.61 -7.32
N GLN A 235 21.97 -0.94 -6.52
CA GLN A 235 21.63 -0.17 -5.31
C GLN A 235 22.38 -0.76 -4.10
N THR A 236 23.04 0.09 -3.31
CA THR A 236 23.63 -0.32 -2.02
C THR A 236 22.55 -0.30 -0.95
N HIS A 237 22.28 -1.45 -0.33
CA HIS A 237 21.35 -1.60 0.77
C HIS A 237 22.04 -2.15 2.02
N SER A 238 21.40 -2.00 3.18
CA SER A 238 21.89 -2.53 4.46
C SER A 238 20.87 -3.46 5.12
N LEU A 239 21.35 -4.45 5.86
CA LEU A 239 20.52 -5.41 6.58
C LEU A 239 20.57 -5.16 8.10
N GLY A 240 19.41 -5.26 8.73
CA GLY A 240 19.29 -5.32 10.18
C GLY A 240 19.84 -6.63 10.74
N VAL A 241 20.20 -6.61 12.02
CA VAL A 241 20.57 -7.82 12.74
C VAL A 241 19.38 -8.79 12.75
N PRO A 242 19.56 -10.06 12.35
CA PRO A 242 18.45 -11.01 12.32
C PRO A 242 17.97 -11.32 13.74
N GLY A 243 16.66 -11.25 13.94
CA GLY A 243 15.97 -11.76 15.12
C GLY A 243 15.55 -13.22 14.95
N SER A 244 15.26 -13.90 16.07
CA SER A 244 14.78 -15.28 16.09
C SER A 244 13.67 -15.48 17.12
N VAL A 245 12.64 -16.26 16.78
CA VAL A 245 11.60 -16.70 17.71
C VAL A 245 11.43 -18.22 17.62
N PRO A 246 11.61 -18.98 18.72
CA PRO A 246 12.02 -18.52 20.05
C PRO A 246 13.44 -17.94 20.07
N GLY A 247 13.73 -17.09 21.06
CA GLY A 247 15.03 -16.40 21.21
C GLY A 247 16.19 -17.30 21.68
N GLY A 248 15.98 -18.60 21.75
CA GLY A 248 16.91 -19.62 22.22
C GLY A 248 16.45 -21.02 21.80
N LEU A 249 17.31 -22.02 21.98
CA LEU A 249 17.06 -23.40 21.57
C LEU A 249 17.10 -24.34 22.78
N ALA A 250 16.24 -25.34 22.82
CA ALA A 250 16.36 -26.42 23.79
C ALA A 250 17.44 -27.43 23.34
N PRO A 251 18.18 -28.07 24.27
CA PRO A 251 19.16 -29.10 23.93
C PRO A 251 18.48 -30.38 23.43
N ASP A 252 19.19 -31.12 22.58
CA ASP A 252 18.82 -32.46 22.11
C ASP A 252 17.42 -32.59 21.48
N THR A 253 16.97 -31.54 20.77
CA THR A 253 15.66 -31.52 20.10
C THR A 253 15.71 -30.80 18.74
N SER A 254 14.61 -30.86 18.00
CA SER A 254 14.41 -30.03 16.80
C SER A 254 13.43 -28.91 17.11
N THR A 255 13.85 -27.66 16.88
CA THR A 255 13.06 -26.46 17.17
C THR A 255 12.77 -25.72 15.88
N SER A 256 11.50 -25.42 15.62
CA SER A 256 11.11 -24.50 14.55
C SER A 256 11.44 -23.07 15.00
N VAL A 257 12.22 -22.36 14.21
CA VAL A 257 12.66 -21.00 14.49
C VAL A 257 12.25 -20.09 13.36
N VAL A 258 11.55 -19.02 13.72
CA VAL A 258 11.20 -17.92 12.83
C VAL A 258 12.32 -16.91 12.86
N PHE A 259 12.90 -16.60 11.71
CA PHE A 259 13.87 -15.54 11.51
C PHE A 259 13.20 -14.30 10.96
N THR A 260 13.64 -13.13 11.44
CA THR A 260 13.21 -11.84 10.90
C THR A 260 14.40 -10.94 10.69
N THR A 261 14.38 -10.10 9.66
CA THR A 261 15.35 -9.01 9.48
C THR A 261 14.71 -7.89 8.67
N GLN A 262 15.34 -6.72 8.67
CA GLN A 262 14.88 -5.57 7.89
C GLN A 262 15.93 -5.19 6.86
N ILE A 263 15.49 -4.81 5.67
CA ILE A 263 16.34 -4.22 4.64
C ILE A 263 16.06 -2.72 4.55
N GLN A 264 17.12 -1.91 4.44
CA GLN A 264 17.00 -0.47 4.22
C GLN A 264 17.68 -0.06 2.92
N GLY A 265 17.02 0.83 2.16
CA GLY A 265 17.57 1.41 0.93
C GLY A 265 17.47 0.50 -0.30
N ALA A 266 16.61 -0.51 -0.29
CA ALA A 266 16.41 -1.49 -1.37
C ALA A 266 14.92 -1.70 -1.68
N ALA A 267 14.64 -2.30 -2.84
CA ALA A 267 13.30 -2.77 -3.19
C ALA A 267 12.89 -3.98 -2.33
N THR A 268 11.60 -4.11 -2.02
CA THR A 268 11.02 -5.21 -1.21
C THR A 268 11.07 -6.59 -1.89
N THR A 269 11.59 -6.66 -3.12
CA THR A 269 11.66 -7.88 -3.92
C THR A 269 13.05 -8.53 -3.95
N ILE A 270 14.04 -7.96 -3.25
CA ILE A 270 15.39 -8.54 -3.20
C ILE A 270 15.39 -9.78 -2.29
N PRO A 271 15.99 -10.91 -2.71
CA PRO A 271 16.12 -12.09 -1.85
C PRO A 271 16.94 -11.77 -0.59
N VAL A 272 16.44 -12.19 0.57
CA VAL A 272 17.14 -12.12 1.85
C VAL A 272 17.25 -13.51 2.42
N GLU A 273 18.44 -13.87 2.90
CA GLU A 273 18.76 -15.18 3.44
C GLU A 273 19.40 -15.06 4.82
N VAL A 274 19.04 -15.93 5.76
CA VAL A 274 19.75 -16.05 7.05
C VAL A 274 20.65 -17.28 7.04
N VAL A 275 21.93 -17.06 7.33
CA VAL A 275 22.94 -18.11 7.46
C VAL A 275 23.20 -18.40 8.92
N LEU A 276 23.08 -19.67 9.31
CA LEU A 276 23.34 -20.15 10.67
C LEU A 276 24.57 -21.05 10.71
N GLY A 277 25.51 -20.73 11.61
CA GLY A 277 26.71 -21.55 11.84
C GLY A 277 27.61 -21.74 10.61
N GLY A 278 27.36 -21.00 9.53
CA GLY A 278 28.08 -21.09 8.25
C GLY A 278 27.48 -22.06 7.22
N ASP A 279 26.51 -22.90 7.59
CA ASP A 279 26.08 -24.02 6.74
C ASP A 279 24.58 -24.07 6.43
N VAL A 280 23.72 -23.54 7.32
CA VAL A 280 22.26 -23.60 7.13
C VAL A 280 21.75 -22.27 6.62
N THR A 281 21.05 -22.27 5.47
CA THR A 281 20.52 -21.06 4.84
C THR A 281 18.99 -21.08 4.86
N VAL A 282 18.37 -19.98 5.29
CA VAL A 282 16.91 -19.80 5.38
C VAL A 282 16.50 -18.64 4.48
N ILE A 283 15.59 -18.87 3.53
CA ILE A 283 15.07 -17.80 2.67
C ILE A 283 13.99 -17.03 3.42
N LEU A 284 14.11 -15.71 3.45
CA LEU A 284 13.14 -14.80 4.04
C LEU A 284 12.35 -14.07 2.95
N ASN A 285 11.09 -13.76 3.25
CA ASN A 285 10.17 -13.08 2.34
C ASN A 285 9.44 -11.95 3.06
N ASP A 286 9.13 -10.87 2.34
CA ASP A 286 8.35 -9.71 2.80
C ASP A 286 6.88 -9.87 2.34
N GLN A 287 6.11 -10.68 3.06
CA GLN A 287 4.77 -11.14 2.65
C GLN A 287 3.70 -10.94 3.74
N GLY A 288 4.04 -10.31 4.87
CA GLY A 288 3.15 -10.11 6.00
C GLY A 288 2.75 -11.43 6.68
N VAL A 289 3.68 -12.38 6.79
CA VAL A 289 3.49 -13.69 7.44
C VAL A 289 4.69 -14.02 8.34
N ASP A 290 4.55 -15.02 9.21
CA ASP A 290 5.65 -15.59 9.99
C ASP A 290 6.51 -14.55 10.74
N GLY A 291 5.89 -13.57 11.41
CA GLY A 291 6.60 -12.54 12.20
C GLY A 291 6.83 -11.22 11.47
N ASP A 292 6.66 -11.18 10.14
CA ASP A 292 6.43 -9.95 9.37
C ASP A 292 4.93 -9.60 9.45
N ILE A 293 4.63 -8.36 9.84
CA ILE A 293 3.27 -7.90 10.15
C ILE A 293 2.60 -7.30 8.91
N ALA A 294 3.35 -6.83 7.92
CA ALA A 294 2.81 -6.15 6.76
C ALA A 294 3.66 -6.39 5.50
N ALA A 295 3.03 -6.99 4.49
CA ALA A 295 3.70 -7.23 3.21
C ALA A 295 4.18 -5.93 2.54
N ASN A 296 5.37 -6.02 1.94
CA ASN A 296 6.09 -4.96 1.23
C ASN A 296 6.45 -3.76 2.12
N ASP A 297 6.80 -3.99 3.39
CA ASP A 297 7.23 -2.93 4.31
C ASP A 297 8.75 -2.88 4.54
N GLY A 298 9.50 -3.80 3.94
CA GLY A 298 10.95 -3.93 4.10
C GLY A 298 11.37 -4.84 5.24
N THR A 299 10.42 -5.47 5.94
CA THR A 299 10.65 -6.54 6.92
C THR A 299 10.50 -7.89 6.25
N PHE A 300 11.49 -8.75 6.43
CA PHE A 300 11.53 -10.09 5.84
C PHE A 300 11.46 -11.12 6.94
N SER A 301 10.71 -12.18 6.70
CA SER A 301 10.58 -13.29 7.63
C SER A 301 10.64 -14.66 6.94
N GLY A 302 11.01 -15.68 7.70
CA GLY A 302 11.06 -17.05 7.21
C GLY A 302 11.32 -18.03 8.34
N THR A 303 10.91 -19.28 8.15
CA THR A 303 10.98 -20.30 9.21
C THR A 303 11.94 -21.41 8.83
N ALA A 304 12.73 -21.89 9.79
CA ALA A 304 13.55 -23.09 9.63
C ALA A 304 13.59 -23.95 10.88
N THR A 305 13.70 -25.26 10.69
CA THR A 305 13.87 -26.22 11.78
C THR A 305 15.35 -26.42 12.08
N ILE A 306 15.76 -26.14 13.32
CA ILE A 306 17.12 -26.35 13.80
C ILE A 306 17.17 -27.60 14.67
N ASN A 307 18.08 -28.51 14.35
CA ASN A 307 18.35 -29.70 15.16
C ASN A 307 19.55 -29.44 16.09
N THR A 308 19.33 -29.56 17.39
CA THR A 308 20.34 -29.35 18.44
C THR A 308 20.89 -30.64 19.04
N ALA A 309 20.65 -31.80 18.41
CA ALA A 309 21.18 -33.08 18.86
C ALA A 309 22.71 -33.02 19.04
N GLY A 310 23.17 -33.27 20.27
CA GLY A 310 24.59 -33.26 20.61
C GLY A 310 25.20 -31.88 20.87
N LEU A 311 24.41 -30.80 20.83
CA LEU A 311 24.84 -29.48 21.27
C LEU A 311 24.62 -29.34 22.79
N ALA A 312 25.69 -29.00 23.52
CA ALA A 312 25.61 -28.77 24.96
C ALA A 312 24.90 -27.44 25.27
N ALA A 313 24.19 -27.38 26.41
CA ALA A 313 23.66 -26.13 26.94
C ALA A 313 24.78 -25.09 27.14
N GLY A 314 24.52 -23.84 26.76
CA GLY A 314 25.50 -22.75 26.66
C GLY A 314 26.17 -22.63 25.28
N THR A 315 25.94 -23.55 24.34
CA THR A 315 26.46 -23.43 22.96
C THR A 315 25.66 -22.39 22.18
N CYS A 316 26.34 -21.44 21.53
CA CYS A 316 25.70 -20.41 20.70
C CYS A 316 26.07 -20.57 19.23
N LEU A 317 25.05 -20.56 18.36
CA LEU A 317 25.19 -20.55 16.91
C LEU A 317 25.14 -19.09 16.43
N SER A 318 26.11 -18.69 15.59
CA SER A 318 26.10 -17.36 14.98
C SER A 318 25.12 -17.33 13.81
N ILE A 319 24.20 -16.37 13.82
CA ILE A 319 23.26 -16.13 12.71
C ILE A 319 23.55 -14.77 12.07
N VAL A 320 23.55 -14.71 10.73
CA VAL A 320 23.75 -13.48 9.93
C VAL A 320 22.73 -13.43 8.81
N ALA A 321 22.20 -12.25 8.50
CA ALA A 321 21.39 -12.02 7.32
C ALA A 321 22.28 -11.61 6.14
N THR A 322 21.96 -12.09 4.96
CA THR A 322 22.65 -11.79 3.70
C THR A 322 21.64 -11.47 2.61
N SER A 323 22.00 -10.57 1.70
CA SER A 323 21.17 -10.22 0.56
C SER A 323 22.08 -9.83 -0.61
N THR A 324 21.74 -10.30 -1.81
CA THR A 324 22.56 -10.06 -3.00
C THR A 324 21.72 -9.44 -4.11
N GLN A 325 22.18 -8.31 -4.64
CA GLN A 325 21.58 -7.62 -5.79
C GLN A 325 22.67 -7.39 -6.84
N GLY A 326 22.55 -8.06 -7.99
CA GLY A 326 23.61 -8.07 -9.01
C GLY A 326 24.91 -8.64 -8.44
N THR A 327 25.98 -7.84 -8.42
CA THR A 327 27.28 -8.22 -7.84
C THR A 327 27.50 -7.71 -6.41
N ALA A 328 26.54 -7.01 -5.82
CA ALA A 328 26.66 -6.43 -4.47
C ALA A 328 25.98 -7.34 -3.43
N THR A 329 26.70 -7.69 -2.35
CA THR A 329 26.18 -8.47 -1.23
C THR A 329 26.22 -7.64 0.05
N ALA A 330 25.08 -7.48 0.72
CA ALA A 330 24.97 -6.95 2.07
C ALA A 330 25.00 -8.11 3.08
N ILE A 331 25.66 -7.90 4.22
CA ILE A 331 25.75 -8.85 5.34
C ILE A 331 25.47 -8.05 6.62
N SER A 332 24.57 -8.55 7.46
CA SER A 332 24.27 -7.95 8.77
C SER A 332 25.39 -8.23 9.80
N ASP A 333 25.33 -7.55 10.95
CA ASP A 333 26.07 -8.04 12.13
C ASP A 333 25.53 -9.41 12.57
N ALA A 334 26.39 -10.17 13.26
CA ALA A 334 26.05 -11.48 13.79
C ALA A 334 25.25 -11.41 15.09
N TYR A 335 24.27 -12.30 15.23
CA TYR A 335 23.50 -12.49 16.45
C TYR A 335 23.69 -13.92 16.99
N PRO A 336 23.85 -14.12 18.31
CA PRO A 336 23.99 -15.46 18.89
C PRO A 336 22.63 -16.10 19.19
N LEU A 337 22.38 -17.27 18.61
CA LEU A 337 21.26 -18.14 18.96
C LEU A 337 21.76 -19.28 19.86
N CYS A 338 21.46 -19.21 21.16
CA CYS A 338 22.05 -20.08 22.17
C CYS A 338 21.13 -21.23 22.60
N VAL A 339 21.75 -22.39 22.87
CA VAL A 339 21.11 -23.57 23.45
C VAL A 339 21.05 -23.40 24.97
N SER A 340 19.88 -23.55 25.58
CA SER A 340 19.69 -23.55 27.02
C SER A 340 18.71 -24.64 27.47
N SER A 341 19.10 -25.31 28.54
CA SER A 341 18.30 -26.23 29.36
C SER A 341 17.44 -25.52 30.41
N LEU A 342 17.62 -24.20 30.58
CA LEU A 342 16.78 -23.37 31.45
C LEU A 342 15.45 -23.06 30.74
N PRO A 343 14.39 -22.68 31.49
CA PRO A 343 13.12 -22.30 30.88
C PRO A 343 13.33 -21.17 29.87
N LEU A 344 12.86 -21.38 28.64
CA LEU A 344 12.89 -20.37 27.59
C LEU A 344 11.71 -19.41 27.76
N ASP A 345 11.93 -18.16 27.40
CA ASP A 345 11.08 -17.00 27.63
C ASP A 345 10.94 -16.64 29.13
N LEU A 346 10.54 -15.40 29.42
CA LEU A 346 10.35 -14.94 30.80
C LEU A 346 9.01 -15.47 31.35
N ALA A 347 9.02 -15.90 32.60
CA ALA A 347 7.83 -16.32 33.34
C ALA A 347 6.93 -15.14 33.72
N LEU A 348 5.63 -15.40 33.83
CA LEU A 348 4.64 -14.40 34.25
C LEU A 348 4.90 -13.91 35.68
N SER A 349 4.91 -12.59 35.85
CA SER A 349 5.11 -11.95 37.15
C SER A 349 3.82 -11.68 37.91
N ASN A 350 3.86 -11.75 39.24
CA ASN A 350 2.73 -11.38 40.10
C ASN A 350 2.76 -9.88 40.46
N LEU A 351 2.04 -9.07 39.68
CA LEU A 351 2.02 -7.61 39.84
C LEU A 351 1.35 -7.10 41.13
N SER A 352 0.76 -7.98 41.96
CA SER A 352 0.22 -7.61 43.28
C SER A 352 1.25 -7.66 44.41
N ASN A 353 2.38 -8.35 44.19
CA ASN A 353 3.46 -8.51 45.15
C ASN A 353 4.58 -7.51 44.82
N THR A 354 4.59 -6.36 45.48
CA THR A 354 5.45 -5.22 45.06
C THR A 354 6.32 -4.66 46.17
N VAL A 355 7.47 -4.12 45.77
CA VAL A 355 8.43 -3.38 46.59
C VAL A 355 9.00 -2.23 45.77
N ASN A 356 9.52 -1.17 46.40
CA ASN A 356 10.16 -0.09 45.65
C ASN A 356 11.54 -0.53 45.15
N ASP A 357 11.79 -0.37 43.86
CA ASP A 357 13.10 -0.54 43.24
C ASP A 357 14.13 0.40 43.89
N PRO A 358 15.31 -0.12 44.28
CA PRO A 358 16.30 0.66 45.02
C PRO A 358 16.99 1.78 44.22
N VAL A 359 16.89 1.78 42.90
CA VAL A 359 17.56 2.77 42.03
C VAL A 359 16.59 3.86 41.58
N SER A 360 15.49 3.47 40.97
CA SER A 360 14.47 4.34 40.38
C SER A 360 13.40 4.78 41.39
N GLY A 361 13.12 3.97 42.41
CA GLY A 361 11.99 4.16 43.33
C GLY A 361 10.63 3.72 42.77
N GLU A 362 10.59 3.19 41.54
CA GLU A 362 9.38 2.63 40.93
C GLU A 362 8.97 1.31 41.60
N LEU A 363 7.74 0.85 41.35
CA LEU A 363 7.30 -0.44 41.87
C LEU A 363 7.97 -1.57 41.07
N ALA A 364 8.61 -2.51 41.77
CA ALA A 364 9.15 -3.75 41.24
C ALA A 364 8.46 -4.96 41.86
N VAL A 365 8.54 -6.11 41.19
CA VAL A 365 7.99 -7.38 41.67
C VAL A 365 8.86 -7.90 42.81
N ALA A 366 8.30 -8.01 44.02
CA ALA A 366 9.08 -8.18 45.24
C ALA A 366 9.82 -9.52 45.34
N ASP A 367 9.38 -10.54 44.62
CA ASP A 367 10.00 -11.87 44.61
C ASP A 367 10.72 -12.20 43.30
N GLU A 368 11.10 -11.20 42.50
CA GLU A 368 11.78 -11.42 41.22
C GLU A 368 12.99 -10.51 41.03
N ALA A 369 14.03 -11.05 40.39
CA ALA A 369 15.20 -10.31 39.91
C ALA A 369 15.54 -10.74 38.48
N ILE A 370 16.11 -9.83 37.72
CA ILE A 370 16.59 -10.08 36.36
C ILE A 370 18.12 -10.00 36.40
N ILE A 371 18.79 -10.99 35.82
CA ILE A 371 20.25 -10.96 35.65
C ILE A 371 20.61 -11.06 34.18
N ALA A 372 21.63 -10.32 33.77
CA ALA A 372 22.32 -10.50 32.49
C ALA A 372 23.69 -11.13 32.75
N VAL A 373 24.07 -12.18 32.03
CA VAL A 373 25.35 -12.91 32.23
C VAL A 373 26.23 -12.89 30.99
N VAL A 374 27.51 -13.22 31.09
CA VAL A 374 28.37 -13.34 29.90
C VAL A 374 27.84 -14.45 28.96
N PHE A 375 27.77 -14.20 27.65
CA PHE A 375 27.38 -15.22 26.66
C PHE A 375 28.23 -16.49 26.78
N GLY A 376 27.57 -17.64 26.71
CA GLY A 376 28.20 -18.94 26.88
C GLY A 376 28.42 -19.36 28.34
N THR A 377 27.96 -18.57 29.32
CA THR A 377 27.92 -19.00 30.73
C THR A 377 27.09 -20.29 30.84
N PRO A 378 27.62 -21.38 31.43
CA PRO A 378 26.87 -22.63 31.54
C PRO A 378 25.63 -22.47 32.42
N ASP A 379 24.51 -23.06 32.01
CA ASP A 379 23.25 -23.05 32.79
C ASP A 379 23.41 -23.53 34.23
N ALA A 380 24.33 -24.46 34.47
CA ALA A 380 24.64 -24.94 35.82
C ALA A 380 25.19 -23.82 36.73
N MET A 381 25.99 -22.91 36.17
CA MET A 381 26.50 -21.74 36.89
C MET A 381 25.38 -20.73 37.14
N ILE A 382 24.50 -20.50 36.16
CA ILE A 382 23.36 -19.58 36.31
C ILE A 382 22.41 -20.06 37.42
N ASN A 383 22.13 -21.37 37.48
CA ASN A 383 21.37 -21.96 38.59
C ASN A 383 22.07 -21.78 39.94
N GLN A 384 23.41 -21.88 39.99
CA GLN A 384 24.18 -21.65 41.21
C GLN A 384 24.10 -20.19 41.66
N ILE A 385 24.16 -19.23 40.73
CA ILE A 385 23.98 -17.80 40.98
C ILE A 385 22.58 -17.54 41.56
N ALA A 386 21.53 -18.05 40.92
CA ALA A 386 20.15 -17.89 41.42
C ALA A 386 19.97 -18.50 42.82
N ALA A 387 20.53 -19.68 43.06
CA ALA A 387 20.45 -20.35 44.35
C ALA A 387 21.17 -19.59 45.49
N SER A 388 22.18 -18.77 45.17
CA SER A 388 22.94 -18.00 46.16
C SER A 388 22.09 -16.98 46.93
N VAL A 389 21.03 -16.48 46.29
CA VAL A 389 20.05 -15.54 46.87
C VAL A 389 18.73 -16.23 47.26
N GLY A 390 18.73 -17.57 47.35
CA GLY A 390 17.53 -18.35 47.64
C GLY A 390 16.48 -18.31 46.52
N GLY A 391 16.92 -18.09 45.28
CA GLY A 391 16.06 -18.06 44.11
C GLY A 391 16.23 -19.28 43.20
N VAL A 392 15.37 -19.35 42.18
CA VAL A 392 15.44 -20.33 41.08
C VAL A 392 15.21 -19.62 39.75
N VAL A 393 15.86 -20.08 38.69
CA VAL A 393 15.62 -19.54 37.34
C VAL A 393 14.26 -20.02 36.85
N VAL A 394 13.38 -19.08 36.51
CA VAL A 394 12.02 -19.37 36.03
C VAL A 394 11.80 -19.00 34.57
N GLY A 395 12.71 -18.23 33.99
CA GLY A 395 12.65 -17.81 32.59
C GLY A 395 13.98 -17.30 32.07
N SER A 396 14.15 -17.28 30.75
CA SER A 396 15.37 -16.82 30.09
C SER A 396 15.13 -16.30 28.68
N ILE A 397 15.95 -15.34 28.25
CA ILE A 397 16.07 -14.91 26.87
C ILE A 397 17.54 -15.15 26.46
N PRO A 398 17.91 -16.38 26.04
CA PRO A 398 19.31 -16.74 25.84
C PRO A 398 20.04 -15.86 24.81
N GLY A 399 19.36 -15.44 23.74
CA GLY A 399 19.92 -14.53 22.74
C GLY A 399 20.22 -13.11 23.26
N LEU A 400 19.66 -12.74 24.42
CA LEU A 400 19.98 -11.51 25.17
C LEU A 400 20.74 -11.80 26.47
N ASN A 401 21.20 -13.04 26.69
CA ASN A 401 21.92 -13.45 27.90
C ASN A 401 21.23 -13.06 29.23
N VAL A 402 19.89 -12.94 29.22
CA VAL A 402 19.07 -12.48 30.34
C VAL A 402 18.27 -13.63 30.96
N TYR A 403 18.19 -13.65 32.29
CA TYR A 403 17.53 -14.68 33.08
C TYR A 403 16.68 -14.07 34.19
N GLN A 404 15.48 -14.60 34.38
CA GLN A 404 14.59 -14.21 35.46
C GLN A 404 14.70 -15.20 36.62
N ILE A 405 15.00 -14.65 37.79
CA ILE A 405 15.13 -15.37 39.05
C ILE A 405 13.87 -15.12 39.87
N LYS A 406 13.22 -16.20 40.31
CA LYS A 406 12.14 -16.16 41.31
C LYS A 406 12.73 -16.44 42.69
N LEU A 407 12.63 -15.48 43.60
CA LEU A 407 13.04 -15.60 44.99
C LEU A 407 12.01 -16.47 45.75
N GLN A 408 12.48 -17.38 46.60
CA GLN A 408 11.58 -18.16 47.45
C GLN A 408 10.90 -17.31 48.53
N VAL A 409 11.54 -16.24 48.95
CA VAL A 409 11.02 -15.26 49.92
C VAL A 409 11.01 -13.89 49.24
N PRO A 410 9.85 -13.21 49.13
CA PRO A 410 9.80 -11.85 48.60
C PRO A 410 10.62 -10.88 49.45
N ALA A 411 11.33 -9.96 48.80
CA ALA A 411 11.99 -8.85 49.46
C ALA A 411 10.94 -7.99 50.19
N SER A 412 11.13 -7.81 51.49
CA SER A 412 10.21 -7.05 52.35
C SER A 412 10.43 -5.54 52.29
N SER A 413 11.55 -5.09 51.71
CA SER A 413 11.92 -3.69 51.61
C SER A 413 12.85 -3.41 50.42
N SER A 414 12.90 -2.15 50.01
CA SER A 414 13.82 -1.68 48.96
C SER A 414 15.28 -1.95 49.29
N SER A 415 15.67 -1.82 50.56
CA SER A 415 17.04 -2.13 51.02
C SER A 415 17.39 -3.62 50.93
N GLU A 416 16.41 -4.50 51.16
CA GLU A 416 16.62 -5.95 51.04
C GLU A 416 16.77 -6.34 49.56
N LEU A 417 15.93 -5.80 48.68
CA LEU A 417 16.06 -6.00 47.24
C LEU A 417 17.41 -5.47 46.72
N ALA A 418 17.87 -4.31 47.20
CA ALA A 418 19.19 -3.77 46.86
C ALA A 418 20.32 -4.73 47.21
N GLN A 419 20.25 -5.36 48.39
CA GLN A 419 21.28 -6.31 48.82
C GLN A 419 21.28 -7.57 47.94
N ILE A 420 20.09 -8.08 47.57
CA ILE A 420 19.96 -9.24 46.67
C ILE A 420 20.62 -8.95 45.31
N LEU A 421 20.38 -7.77 44.73
CA LEU A 421 20.99 -7.37 43.46
C LEU A 421 22.52 -7.28 43.57
N VAL A 422 23.03 -6.69 44.65
CA VAL A 422 24.48 -6.62 44.93
C VAL A 422 25.10 -8.02 45.08
N ASP A 423 24.41 -8.94 45.75
CA ASP A 423 24.89 -10.31 45.93
C ASP A 423 24.95 -11.06 44.58
N LEU A 424 23.96 -10.84 43.70
CA LEU A 424 23.97 -11.38 42.32
C LEU A 424 25.11 -10.79 41.48
N GLU A 425 25.35 -9.47 41.55
CA GLU A 425 26.43 -8.81 40.80
C GLU A 425 27.84 -9.16 41.31
N SER A 426 27.95 -9.82 42.47
CA SER A 426 29.24 -10.24 43.02
C SER A 426 29.89 -11.40 42.23
N PHE A 427 29.12 -12.09 41.39
CA PHE A 427 29.60 -13.16 40.52
C PHE A 427 30.23 -12.60 39.24
N ALA A 428 31.41 -13.11 38.85
CA ALA A 428 32.16 -12.61 37.70
C ALA A 428 31.45 -12.86 36.36
N GLU A 429 30.54 -13.83 36.33
CA GLU A 429 29.72 -14.18 35.18
C GLU A 429 28.53 -13.22 34.98
N VAL A 430 28.12 -12.48 36.03
CA VAL A 430 26.99 -11.54 35.97
C VAL A 430 27.48 -10.19 35.46
N THR A 431 26.94 -9.77 34.33
CA THR A 431 27.22 -8.46 33.71
C THR A 431 26.30 -7.34 34.20
N GLY A 432 25.17 -7.70 34.83
CA GLY A 432 24.29 -6.78 35.54
C GLY A 432 23.15 -7.54 36.24
N ALA A 433 22.66 -7.00 37.36
CA ALA A 433 21.45 -7.46 38.01
C ALA A 433 20.51 -6.29 38.28
N GLU A 434 19.23 -6.47 37.97
CA GLU A 434 18.21 -5.45 38.16
C GLU A 434 16.93 -6.04 38.76
N SER A 435 16.10 -5.19 39.34
CA SER A 435 14.77 -5.61 39.77
C SER A 435 13.85 -5.73 38.55
N ASN A 436 12.86 -6.62 38.63
CA ASN A 436 11.82 -6.69 37.60
C ASN A 436 10.81 -5.54 37.85
N VAL A 437 11.13 -4.35 37.33
CA VAL A 437 10.33 -3.14 37.48
C VAL A 437 9.01 -3.28 36.72
N ILE A 438 7.91 -2.83 37.34
CA ILE A 438 6.59 -2.82 36.74
C ILE A 438 6.46 -1.59 35.85
N ASP A 439 6.67 -1.80 34.55
CA ASP A 439 6.38 -0.80 33.54
C ASP A 439 4.86 -0.56 33.44
N LYS A 440 4.48 0.71 33.32
CA LYS A 440 3.09 1.12 33.07
C LYS A 440 2.98 1.67 31.66
N ALA A 441 1.95 1.25 30.93
CA ALA A 441 1.57 1.92 29.70
C ALA A 441 1.37 3.41 29.98
N GLN A 442 2.12 4.29 29.29
CA GLN A 442 1.90 5.72 29.38
C GLN A 442 0.57 6.06 28.69
N ALA A 443 -0.51 6.16 29.46
CA ALA A 443 -1.73 6.82 29.01
C ALA A 443 -1.39 8.26 28.62
N VAL A 444 -1.88 8.71 27.47
CA VAL A 444 -1.61 10.07 27.02
C VAL A 444 -2.42 11.03 27.88
N THR A 445 -1.76 11.74 28.79
CA THR A 445 -2.38 12.83 29.56
C THR A 445 -2.11 14.15 28.82
N PRO A 446 -3.12 14.80 28.21
CA PRO A 446 -2.94 16.10 27.59
C PRO A 446 -2.50 17.15 28.62
N SER A 447 -1.67 18.11 28.18
CA SER A 447 -1.24 19.24 29.03
C SER A 447 -2.34 20.25 29.34
N ASP A 448 -3.55 20.09 28.78
CA ASP A 448 -4.64 21.05 28.86
C ASP A 448 -5.12 21.26 30.31
N SER A 449 -5.20 22.53 30.71
CA SER A 449 -5.39 22.94 32.12
C SER A 449 -6.65 22.39 32.81
N ARG A 450 -7.66 21.95 32.04
CA ARG A 450 -8.95 21.44 32.54
C ARG A 450 -9.16 19.96 32.20
N PHE A 451 -8.17 19.25 31.64
CA PHE A 451 -8.31 17.84 31.29
C PHE A 451 -8.69 16.97 32.49
N SER A 452 -8.14 17.25 33.67
CA SER A 452 -8.49 16.56 34.92
C SER A 452 -9.97 16.64 35.31
N SER A 453 -10.71 17.59 34.71
CA SER A 453 -12.16 17.75 34.89
C SER A 453 -12.99 17.05 33.79
N GLN A 454 -12.36 16.32 32.87
CA GLN A 454 -13.00 15.62 31.74
C GLN A 454 -12.99 14.10 31.91
N SER A 455 -13.48 13.61 33.05
CA SER A 455 -13.52 12.16 33.36
C SER A 455 -14.28 11.31 32.33
N ALA A 456 -15.16 11.91 31.52
CA ALA A 456 -15.83 11.22 30.42
C ALA A 456 -14.86 10.72 29.32
N LEU A 457 -13.72 11.40 29.10
CA LEU A 457 -12.73 10.99 28.10
C LEU A 457 -12.00 9.72 28.55
N THR A 458 -11.58 9.65 29.80
CA THR A 458 -11.06 8.42 30.42
C THR A 458 -12.14 7.34 30.50
N LYS A 459 -13.42 7.70 30.72
CA LYS A 459 -14.51 6.72 30.78
C LYS A 459 -14.73 5.98 29.45
N ILE A 460 -14.50 6.65 28.31
CA ILE A 460 -14.50 6.02 26.99
C ILE A 460 -13.11 5.49 26.58
N ARG A 461 -12.12 5.53 27.49
CA ARG A 461 -10.72 5.11 27.27
C ARG A 461 -10.04 5.82 26.11
N ALA A 462 -10.32 7.12 25.96
CA ALA A 462 -9.72 7.93 24.90
C ALA A 462 -8.21 8.16 25.14
N ASP A 463 -7.81 8.33 26.40
CA ASP A 463 -6.42 8.46 26.85
C ASP A 463 -5.53 7.27 26.47
N GLU A 464 -6.07 6.06 26.56
CA GLU A 464 -5.42 4.85 26.05
C GLU A 464 -5.41 4.83 24.52
N ALA A 465 -6.53 5.13 23.87
CA ALA A 465 -6.63 5.11 22.41
C ALA A 465 -5.67 6.10 21.72
N TRP A 466 -5.41 7.25 22.35
CA TRP A 466 -4.50 8.26 21.83
C TRP A 466 -3.05 7.83 21.79
N THR A 467 -2.66 6.78 22.50
CA THR A 467 -1.33 6.17 22.32
C THR A 467 -1.16 5.63 20.89
N ILE A 468 -2.27 5.18 20.26
CA ILE A 468 -2.29 4.54 18.95
C ILE A 468 -2.73 5.52 17.85
N ALA A 469 -3.80 6.27 18.06
CA ALA A 469 -4.42 7.09 17.02
C ALA A 469 -5.11 8.33 17.61
N ARG A 470 -5.05 9.46 16.89
CA ARG A 470 -5.51 10.77 17.42
C ARG A 470 -6.49 11.52 16.51
N GLY A 471 -7.00 10.86 15.46
CA GLY A 471 -7.98 11.45 14.54
C GLY A 471 -7.37 12.43 13.54
N THR A 472 -7.83 12.41 12.29
CA THR A 472 -7.32 13.28 11.21
C THR A 472 -8.40 13.76 10.24
N VAL A 473 -9.62 13.21 10.33
CA VAL A 473 -10.68 13.48 9.37
C VAL A 473 -11.49 14.72 9.77
N THR A 474 -12.13 15.38 8.80
CA THR A 474 -12.98 16.54 9.10
C THR A 474 -14.32 16.11 9.68
N ILE A 475 -14.68 16.69 10.82
CA ILE A 475 -15.97 16.51 11.50
C ILE A 475 -16.81 17.77 11.26
N ALA A 476 -17.97 17.65 10.63
CA ALA A 476 -18.93 18.73 10.54
C ALA A 476 -19.81 18.79 11.79
N VAL A 477 -19.93 19.96 12.39
CA VAL A 477 -20.86 20.24 13.48
C VAL A 477 -22.00 21.07 12.91
N VAL A 478 -23.15 20.41 12.72
CA VAL A 478 -24.37 21.03 12.19
C VAL A 478 -25.27 21.40 13.37
N ASP A 479 -25.13 22.62 13.86
CA ASP A 479 -25.66 23.06 15.16
C ASP A 479 -25.99 24.58 15.19
N SER A 480 -25.85 25.27 16.33
CA SER A 480 -26.09 26.71 16.53
C SER A 480 -24.95 27.62 16.07
N GLY A 481 -23.88 27.04 15.53
CA GLY A 481 -22.65 27.74 15.15
C GLY A 481 -21.47 27.30 16.04
N ALA A 482 -20.37 28.06 16.00
CA ALA A 482 -19.30 27.99 16.99
C ALA A 482 -18.76 29.39 17.30
N ASP A 483 -18.24 29.60 18.50
CA ASP A 483 -17.37 30.73 18.80
C ASP A 483 -16.08 30.57 17.99
N LEU A 484 -16.01 31.27 16.86
CA LEU A 484 -14.94 31.13 15.88
C LEU A 484 -13.58 31.60 16.40
N ASP A 485 -13.59 32.43 17.45
CA ASP A 485 -12.40 33.03 18.06
C ASP A 485 -12.04 32.35 19.40
N HIS A 486 -12.78 31.32 19.81
CA HIS A 486 -12.49 30.59 21.04
C HIS A 486 -11.05 30.03 21.01
N PRO A 487 -10.23 30.26 22.06
CA PRO A 487 -8.81 29.86 22.06
C PRO A 487 -8.59 28.37 21.75
N ASP A 488 -9.47 27.50 22.25
CA ASP A 488 -9.43 26.05 22.01
C ASP A 488 -9.96 25.58 20.67
N LEU A 489 -10.63 26.44 19.89
CA LEU A 489 -11.31 26.02 18.64
C LEU A 489 -10.79 26.75 17.40
N SER A 490 -10.31 27.99 17.53
CA SER A 490 -9.90 28.83 16.40
C SER A 490 -8.93 28.14 15.43
N SER A 491 -7.99 27.33 15.95
CA SER A 491 -7.02 26.56 15.14
C SER A 491 -7.62 25.32 14.45
N LYS A 492 -8.83 24.90 14.83
CA LYS A 492 -9.52 23.70 14.36
C LYS A 492 -10.62 24.02 13.36
N ILE A 493 -11.15 25.23 13.40
CA ILE A 493 -12.34 25.62 12.66
C ILE A 493 -12.08 25.75 11.16
N VAL A 494 -13.00 25.17 10.40
CA VAL A 494 -13.26 25.41 8.98
C VAL A 494 -14.63 26.07 8.90
N LYS A 495 -14.70 27.30 8.40
CA LYS A 495 -15.96 28.05 8.31
C LYS A 495 -16.87 27.44 7.24
N GLY A 496 -18.05 27.01 7.64
CA GLY A 496 -19.11 26.57 6.74
C GLY A 496 -20.14 27.68 6.48
N LYS A 497 -21.41 27.32 6.51
CA LYS A 497 -22.54 28.18 6.15
C LYS A 497 -23.41 28.51 7.35
N ASP A 498 -23.93 29.72 7.38
CA ASP A 498 -25.02 30.12 8.26
C ASP A 498 -26.35 30.09 7.49
N PHE A 499 -27.24 29.20 7.89
CA PHE A 499 -28.59 29.06 7.32
C PHE A 499 -29.67 29.81 8.13
N VAL A 500 -29.31 30.41 9.26
CA VAL A 500 -30.19 31.26 10.06
C VAL A 500 -30.21 32.65 9.45
N ASP A 501 -29.03 33.24 9.27
CA ASP A 501 -28.87 34.62 8.76
C ASP A 501 -28.53 34.67 7.26
N GLY A 502 -28.20 33.51 6.66
CA GLY A 502 -28.02 33.37 5.21
C GLY A 502 -26.63 33.76 4.70
N ASP A 503 -25.63 33.92 5.57
CA ASP A 503 -24.26 34.29 5.21
C ASP A 503 -23.26 33.12 5.43
N ASN A 504 -21.95 33.38 5.39
CA ASN A 504 -20.91 32.36 5.58
C ASN A 504 -20.16 32.55 6.92
N ILE A 505 -20.81 33.13 7.93
CA ILE A 505 -20.25 33.45 9.24
C ILE A 505 -21.07 32.70 10.31
N PRO A 506 -20.79 31.41 10.54
CA PRO A 506 -21.59 30.58 11.45
C PRO A 506 -21.20 30.80 12.93
N ASN A 507 -21.28 32.06 13.39
CA ASN A 507 -21.01 32.43 14.79
C ASN A 507 -22.10 31.86 15.72
N ASP A 508 -21.69 31.39 16.89
CA ASP A 508 -22.62 30.84 17.87
C ASP A 508 -23.27 31.91 18.74
N GLU A 509 -24.59 32.03 18.64
CA GLU A 509 -25.39 32.95 19.47
C GLU A 509 -26.15 32.25 20.60
N ASN A 510 -26.01 30.93 20.75
CA ASN A 510 -26.65 30.14 21.81
C ASN A 510 -25.61 29.56 22.79
N GLY A 511 -24.49 29.08 22.25
CA GLY A 511 -23.37 28.46 22.95
C GLY A 511 -23.36 26.93 22.89
N HIS A 512 -24.44 26.30 22.42
CA HIS A 512 -24.56 24.85 22.32
C HIS A 512 -23.60 24.26 21.28
N GLY A 513 -23.49 24.87 20.10
CA GLY A 513 -22.67 24.36 19.01
C GLY A 513 -21.18 24.47 19.30
N THR A 514 -20.77 25.54 19.99
CA THR A 514 -19.41 25.70 20.56
C THR A 514 -19.06 24.56 21.52
N HIS A 515 -20.01 24.13 22.34
CA HIS A 515 -19.82 23.02 23.28
C HIS A 515 -19.72 21.67 22.59
N VAL A 516 -20.53 21.46 21.56
CA VAL A 516 -20.48 20.26 20.73
C VAL A 516 -19.14 20.17 19.98
N ALA A 517 -18.67 21.28 19.41
CA ALA A 517 -17.38 21.39 18.72
C ALA A 517 -16.20 21.03 19.63
N GLY A 518 -16.19 21.56 20.86
CA GLY A 518 -15.12 21.28 21.82
C GLY A 518 -15.02 19.80 22.20
N ILE A 519 -16.15 19.14 22.46
CA ILE A 519 -16.16 17.70 22.75
C ILE A 519 -15.56 16.90 21.58
N ALA A 520 -15.98 17.22 20.35
CA ALA A 520 -15.55 16.46 19.18
C ALA A 520 -14.03 16.60 18.93
N ALA A 521 -13.50 17.83 18.94
CA ALA A 521 -12.14 18.08 18.47
C ALA A 521 -11.52 19.42 18.94
N ALA A 522 -11.72 19.83 20.20
CA ALA A 522 -10.94 20.93 20.79
C ALA A 522 -9.42 20.73 20.59
N ALA A 523 -8.68 21.83 20.58
CA ALA A 523 -7.23 21.84 20.45
C ALA A 523 -6.55 21.19 21.66
N THR A 524 -6.28 19.90 21.55
CA THR A 524 -5.66 19.15 22.63
C THR A 524 -4.14 19.33 22.69
N ASN A 525 -3.61 19.22 23.91
CA ASN A 525 -2.21 19.32 24.29
C ASN A 525 -1.59 20.69 24.00
N ASN A 526 -2.34 21.76 24.27
CA ASN A 526 -1.93 23.15 24.05
C ASN A 526 -1.74 23.95 25.36
N SER A 527 -1.76 23.26 26.52
CA SER A 527 -1.68 23.82 27.87
C SER A 527 -2.81 24.77 28.26
N GLN A 528 -3.91 24.77 27.53
CA GLN A 528 -5.08 25.62 27.75
C GLN A 528 -6.34 24.77 27.76
N GLY A 529 -7.38 25.21 28.48
CA GLY A 529 -8.70 24.66 28.26
C GLY A 529 -8.84 23.15 28.42
N ILE A 530 -9.49 22.52 27.44
CA ILE A 530 -9.92 21.12 27.44
C ILE A 530 -9.28 20.32 26.29
N ALA A 531 -9.32 19.00 26.40
CA ALA A 531 -9.05 18.09 25.29
C ALA A 531 -10.34 17.77 24.50
N GLY A 532 -10.23 17.69 23.17
CA GLY A 532 -11.25 17.06 22.32
C GLY A 532 -11.00 15.57 22.17
N VAL A 533 -12.05 14.78 21.84
CA VAL A 533 -11.90 13.35 21.56
C VAL A 533 -10.94 13.10 20.39
N SER A 534 -11.01 13.93 19.35
CA SER A 534 -10.26 13.78 18.11
C SER A 534 -9.27 14.94 17.91
N TRP A 535 -8.02 14.75 18.32
CA TRP A 535 -7.03 15.83 18.39
C TRP A 535 -6.66 16.40 17.02
N GLY A 536 -6.44 15.55 16.01
CA GLY A 536 -5.98 16.00 14.70
C GLY A 536 -7.10 16.39 13.74
N SER A 537 -8.36 16.24 14.15
CA SER A 537 -9.52 16.55 13.31
C SER A 537 -9.75 18.06 13.19
N LYS A 538 -10.30 18.47 12.04
CA LYS A 538 -10.81 19.83 11.81
C LYS A 538 -12.33 19.86 11.97
N ILE A 539 -12.87 21.02 12.34
CA ILE A 539 -14.30 21.19 12.63
C ILE A 539 -14.92 22.07 11.55
N LEU A 540 -15.74 21.49 10.67
CA LEU A 540 -16.56 22.26 9.74
C LEU A 540 -17.83 22.76 10.46
N VAL A 541 -17.91 24.07 10.69
CA VAL A 541 -19.01 24.67 11.45
C VAL A 541 -20.17 25.04 10.52
N VAL A 542 -21.37 24.51 10.78
CA VAL A 542 -22.59 24.80 9.99
C VAL A 542 -23.71 25.21 10.94
N ARG A 543 -24.18 26.46 10.82
CA ARG A 543 -25.20 27.03 11.71
C ARG A 543 -26.60 26.84 11.13
N ILE A 544 -27.44 26.11 11.87
CA ILE A 544 -28.85 25.78 11.56
C ILE A 544 -29.81 26.15 12.71
N PHE A 545 -29.30 26.32 13.93
CA PHE A 545 -30.08 26.74 15.10
C PHE A 545 -29.84 28.22 15.42
N ASP A 546 -30.93 28.93 15.75
CA ASP A 546 -30.88 30.33 16.16
C ASP A 546 -30.41 30.51 17.62
N SER A 547 -30.41 31.75 18.11
CA SER A 547 -29.96 32.10 19.47
C SER A 547 -30.76 31.41 20.60
N THR A 548 -31.95 30.87 20.31
CA THR A 548 -32.75 30.08 21.25
C THR A 548 -32.50 28.57 21.15
N GLY A 549 -31.56 28.14 20.31
CA GLY A 549 -31.30 26.73 20.03
C GLY A 549 -32.36 26.10 19.11
N SER A 550 -33.17 26.90 18.42
CA SER A 550 -34.28 26.43 17.59
C SER A 550 -33.93 26.44 16.10
N GLY A 551 -34.44 25.46 15.34
CA GLY A 551 -34.23 25.39 13.89
C GLY A 551 -35.33 24.62 13.17
N THR A 552 -35.43 24.83 11.85
CA THR A 552 -36.43 24.17 11.01
C THR A 552 -35.86 22.89 10.39
N SER A 553 -36.72 21.93 10.07
CA SER A 553 -36.27 20.69 9.39
C SER A 553 -35.63 20.95 8.03
N ALA A 554 -36.01 22.04 7.35
CA ALA A 554 -35.39 22.48 6.10
C ALA A 554 -33.95 22.95 6.32
N ARG A 555 -33.70 23.82 7.32
CA ARG A 555 -32.33 24.24 7.67
C ARG A 555 -31.45 23.06 8.08
N THR A 556 -32.00 22.11 8.85
CA THR A 556 -31.27 20.89 9.20
C THR A 556 -30.87 20.10 7.96
N ALA A 557 -31.78 19.91 7.01
CA ALA A 557 -31.49 19.20 5.76
C ALA A 557 -30.45 19.94 4.89
N ASP A 558 -30.56 21.26 4.75
CA ASP A 558 -29.58 22.08 4.04
C ASP A 558 -28.19 22.02 4.70
N GLY A 559 -28.15 22.03 6.04
CA GLY A 559 -26.91 21.89 6.80
C GLY A 559 -26.22 20.54 6.58
N ILE A 560 -26.98 19.44 6.63
CA ILE A 560 -26.47 18.08 6.35
C ILE A 560 -25.93 18.01 4.91
N LYS A 561 -26.72 18.48 3.94
CA LYS A 561 -26.33 18.49 2.54
C LYS A 561 -25.05 19.29 2.32
N HIS A 562 -24.96 20.49 2.90
CA HIS A 562 -23.78 21.35 2.79
C HIS A 562 -22.53 20.72 3.38
N ALA A 563 -22.63 20.10 4.56
CA ALA A 563 -21.52 19.39 5.18
C ALA A 563 -20.99 18.25 4.30
N ALA A 564 -21.88 17.46 3.71
CA ALA A 564 -21.52 16.40 2.77
C ALA A 564 -20.88 16.96 1.48
N ASP A 565 -21.43 18.03 0.91
CA ASP A 565 -20.88 18.68 -0.28
C ASP A 565 -19.48 19.28 -0.06
N LYS A 566 -19.16 19.64 1.19
CA LYS A 566 -17.83 20.09 1.61
C LYS A 566 -16.87 18.93 1.93
N GLY A 567 -17.29 17.68 1.76
CA GLY A 567 -16.46 16.49 1.95
C GLY A 567 -16.20 16.15 3.41
N ALA A 568 -17.05 16.60 4.34
CA ALA A 568 -16.92 16.19 5.73
C ALA A 568 -17.11 14.67 5.84
N ARG A 569 -16.10 13.96 6.36
CA ARG A 569 -16.14 12.50 6.48
C ARG A 569 -17.13 12.06 7.55
N ILE A 570 -17.32 12.89 8.58
CA ILE A 570 -18.27 12.71 9.67
C ILE A 570 -19.13 13.96 9.83
N ILE A 571 -20.44 13.79 10.06
CA ILE A 571 -21.41 14.84 10.32
C ILE A 571 -22.08 14.57 11.67
N ASN A 572 -21.83 15.43 12.65
CA ASN A 572 -22.47 15.40 13.95
C ASN A 572 -23.67 16.35 14.00
N ILE A 573 -24.81 15.84 14.47
CA ILE A 573 -26.05 16.59 14.63
C ILE A 573 -26.56 16.42 16.05
N SER A 574 -26.22 17.36 16.93
CA SER A 574 -26.59 17.33 18.35
C SER A 574 -27.97 17.93 18.63
N GLY A 575 -28.93 17.68 17.75
CA GLY A 575 -30.29 18.19 17.85
C GLY A 575 -31.26 17.48 16.91
N GLY A 576 -32.54 17.80 17.00
CA GLY A 576 -33.57 17.14 16.20
C GLY A 576 -34.98 17.37 16.72
N GLY A 577 -35.90 16.52 16.31
CA GLY A 577 -37.30 16.56 16.75
C GLY A 577 -38.10 15.36 16.28
N THR A 578 -39.32 15.22 16.78
CA THR A 578 -40.25 14.11 16.44
C THR A 578 -40.92 14.25 15.07
N GLY A 579 -40.65 15.33 14.32
CA GLY A 579 -41.20 15.57 12.97
C GLY A 579 -40.12 15.88 11.94
N GLY A 580 -40.52 16.06 10.66
CA GLY A 580 -39.63 16.41 9.56
C GLY A 580 -38.80 15.24 9.01
N GLU A 581 -39.26 14.01 9.23
CA GLU A 581 -38.62 12.76 8.78
C GLU A 581 -38.22 12.80 7.30
N VAL A 582 -39.15 13.07 6.39
CA VAL A 582 -38.92 13.01 4.93
C VAL A 582 -37.71 13.86 4.51
N VAL A 583 -37.70 15.15 4.89
CA VAL A 583 -36.65 16.07 4.43
C VAL A 583 -35.30 15.77 5.10
N LYS A 584 -35.31 15.41 6.38
CA LYS A 584 -34.09 15.11 7.13
C LYS A 584 -33.48 13.77 6.70
N CYS A 585 -34.28 12.73 6.53
CA CYS A 585 -33.77 11.42 6.12
C CYS A 585 -33.31 11.40 4.66
N ASN A 586 -33.96 12.15 3.76
CA ASN A 586 -33.43 12.33 2.40
C ASN A 586 -32.05 13.00 2.40
N ALA A 587 -31.84 14.00 3.27
CA ALA A 587 -30.53 14.65 3.40
C ALA A 587 -29.47 13.72 4.02
N VAL A 588 -29.85 12.89 4.99
CA VAL A 588 -28.98 11.83 5.54
C VAL A 588 -28.57 10.85 4.44
N SER A 589 -29.53 10.32 3.67
CA SER A 589 -29.23 9.40 2.56
C SER A 589 -28.32 10.04 1.51
N TYR A 590 -28.52 11.33 1.21
CA TYR A 590 -27.62 12.09 0.33
C TYR A 590 -26.18 12.15 0.89
N ALA A 591 -26.03 12.46 2.18
CA ALA A 591 -24.72 12.54 2.83
C ALA A 591 -23.99 11.19 2.84
N ILE A 592 -24.71 10.11 3.14
CA ILE A 592 -24.17 8.74 3.09
C ILE A 592 -23.72 8.40 1.66
N GLY A 593 -24.52 8.73 0.64
CA GLY A 593 -24.15 8.53 -0.77
C GLY A 593 -22.93 9.33 -1.22
N LYS A 594 -22.56 10.39 -0.50
CA LYS A 594 -21.32 11.16 -0.70
C LYS A 594 -20.13 10.64 0.12
N GLY A 595 -20.32 9.58 0.91
CA GLY A 595 -19.28 8.98 1.75
C GLY A 595 -19.21 9.55 3.17
N SER A 596 -20.12 10.45 3.57
CA SER A 596 -20.17 10.98 4.94
C SER A 596 -20.85 10.00 5.88
N MET A 597 -20.29 9.82 7.08
CA MET A 597 -20.97 9.14 8.18
C MET A 597 -21.80 10.17 8.97
N VAL A 598 -23.04 9.86 9.32
CA VAL A 598 -23.93 10.77 10.07
C VAL A 598 -24.18 10.22 11.47
N LEU A 599 -23.96 11.03 12.49
CA LEU A 599 -24.24 10.72 13.88
C LEU A 599 -25.17 11.78 14.45
N ALA A 600 -26.19 11.36 15.21
CA ALA A 600 -27.13 12.30 15.79
C ALA A 600 -27.61 11.90 17.19
N ALA A 601 -27.94 12.92 17.99
CA ALA A 601 -28.42 12.76 19.34
C ALA A 601 -29.83 12.14 19.39
N ALA A 602 -30.04 11.13 20.25
CA ALA A 602 -31.33 10.45 20.39
C ALA A 602 -32.44 11.33 21.02
N GLY A 603 -32.11 12.49 21.61
CA GLY A 603 -33.08 13.37 22.25
C GLY A 603 -33.24 13.13 23.75
N ASN A 604 -33.88 14.08 24.43
CA ASN A 604 -33.77 14.27 25.87
C ASN A 604 -35.13 14.24 26.62
N ASN A 605 -36.09 13.42 26.15
CA ASN A 605 -37.43 13.33 26.72
C ASN A 605 -37.67 12.08 27.59
N GLY A 606 -36.67 11.22 27.77
CA GLY A 606 -36.76 10.02 28.61
C GLY A 606 -37.76 9.00 28.10
N ASN A 607 -37.99 8.91 26.79
CA ASN A 607 -38.99 8.03 26.19
C ASN A 607 -38.47 7.32 24.92
N SER A 608 -39.34 6.51 24.29
CA SER A 608 -39.01 5.72 23.11
C SER A 608 -39.49 6.27 21.78
N THR A 609 -40.03 7.49 21.76
CA THR A 609 -40.47 8.14 20.53
C THR A 609 -39.28 8.43 19.62
N MET A 610 -39.37 8.01 18.36
CA MET A 610 -38.34 8.26 17.35
C MET A 610 -38.04 9.76 17.23
N PHE A 611 -36.75 10.07 17.16
CA PHE A 611 -36.24 11.45 17.11
C PHE A 611 -35.38 11.61 15.86
N TYR A 612 -35.74 12.53 14.96
CA TYR A 612 -35.08 12.69 13.66
C TYR A 612 -34.13 13.89 13.68
N PRO A 613 -32.89 13.76 13.15
CA PRO A 613 -32.46 12.72 12.20
C PRO A 613 -31.84 11.45 12.81
N ALA A 614 -31.77 11.30 14.13
CA ALA A 614 -31.17 10.11 14.75
C ALA A 614 -31.85 8.81 14.33
N ALA A 615 -33.18 8.78 14.24
CA ALA A 615 -33.94 7.63 13.76
C ALA A 615 -33.96 7.47 12.22
N CYS A 616 -33.24 8.30 11.45
CA CYS A 616 -33.16 8.11 10.00
C CYS A 616 -32.31 6.89 9.65
N PRO A 617 -32.70 6.09 8.63
CA PRO A 617 -31.88 4.96 8.18
C PRO A 617 -30.45 5.37 7.82
N GLY A 618 -29.46 4.68 8.41
CA GLY A 618 -28.03 4.92 8.20
C GLY A 618 -27.42 6.04 9.05
N THR A 619 -28.22 6.75 9.86
CA THR A 619 -27.68 7.59 10.95
C THR A 619 -27.33 6.71 12.14
N ILE A 620 -26.21 6.99 12.80
CA ILE A 620 -25.91 6.43 14.12
C ILE A 620 -26.63 7.26 15.19
N ALA A 621 -27.64 6.68 15.82
CA ALA A 621 -28.38 7.29 16.92
C ALA A 621 -27.65 7.10 18.25
N VAL A 622 -27.30 8.21 18.91
CA VAL A 622 -26.47 8.21 20.12
C VAL A 622 -27.27 8.58 21.38
N GLY A 623 -27.34 7.63 22.31
CA GLY A 623 -27.91 7.80 23.65
C GLY A 623 -26.93 8.38 24.68
N ASN A 624 -27.46 8.76 25.84
CA ASN A 624 -26.70 9.41 26.92
C ASN A 624 -26.59 8.49 28.16
N THR A 625 -25.36 8.21 28.57
CA THR A 625 -25.06 7.57 29.85
C THR A 625 -24.52 8.57 30.89
N THR A 626 -24.68 8.21 32.16
CA THR A 626 -23.92 8.80 33.26
C THR A 626 -22.53 8.18 33.34
N LEU A 627 -21.62 8.77 34.13
CA LEU A 627 -20.30 8.19 34.40
C LEU A 627 -20.37 6.87 35.21
N LEU A 628 -21.55 6.51 35.74
CA LEU A 628 -21.81 5.24 36.43
C LEU A 628 -22.42 4.20 35.50
N ASP A 629 -22.32 4.37 34.18
CA ASP A 629 -22.83 3.43 33.18
C ASP A 629 -24.34 3.15 33.28
N SER A 630 -25.09 4.15 33.74
CA SER A 630 -26.55 4.11 33.76
C SER A 630 -27.10 5.01 32.65
N ARG A 631 -28.25 4.66 32.05
CA ARG A 631 -28.98 5.60 31.18
C ARG A 631 -29.31 6.87 31.97
N ALA A 632 -28.97 8.04 31.44
CA ALA A 632 -29.47 9.29 32.00
C ALA A 632 -31.00 9.31 31.92
N SER A 633 -31.71 9.68 32.98
CA SER A 633 -33.19 9.60 33.02
C SER A 633 -33.88 10.37 31.89
N THR A 634 -33.22 11.40 31.35
CA THR A 634 -33.69 12.20 30.22
C THR A 634 -33.35 11.60 28.86
N SER A 635 -32.42 10.66 28.73
CA SER A 635 -32.08 10.06 27.44
C SER A 635 -33.26 9.31 26.85
N ASN A 636 -33.62 9.62 25.61
CA ASN A 636 -34.46 8.74 24.83
C ASN A 636 -33.75 7.39 24.59
N PHE A 637 -34.55 6.35 24.35
CA PHE A 637 -34.10 4.96 24.29
C PHE A 637 -34.98 4.14 23.35
N GLY A 638 -34.52 2.98 22.90
CA GLY A 638 -35.33 2.09 22.06
C GLY A 638 -34.50 1.35 21.03
N SER A 639 -35.15 0.51 20.23
CA SER A 639 -34.49 -0.31 19.21
C SER A 639 -33.86 0.50 18.06
N TRP A 640 -34.18 1.79 17.96
CA TRP A 640 -33.64 2.72 16.98
C TRP A 640 -32.42 3.49 17.50
N VAL A 641 -32.03 3.31 18.76
CA VAL A 641 -30.78 3.85 19.33
C VAL A 641 -29.67 2.81 19.12
N ASP A 642 -28.55 3.22 18.52
CA ASP A 642 -27.49 2.31 18.09
C ASP A 642 -26.45 2.04 19.18
N LEU A 643 -26.03 3.09 19.88
CA LEU A 643 -25.10 3.03 21.01
C LEU A 643 -25.22 4.30 21.86
N ALA A 644 -24.38 4.43 22.88
CA ALA A 644 -24.33 5.59 23.75
C ALA A 644 -22.91 6.02 24.11
N ALA A 645 -22.81 7.22 24.66
CA ALA A 645 -21.60 7.74 25.29
C ALA A 645 -21.98 8.58 26.52
N PRO A 646 -21.01 8.88 27.41
CA PRO A 646 -21.25 9.79 28.52
C PRO A 646 -21.72 11.16 28.02
N GLY A 647 -22.90 11.59 28.44
CA GLY A 647 -23.47 12.88 28.07
C GLY A 647 -23.97 13.66 29.27
N THR A 648 -23.63 13.26 30.50
CA THR A 648 -24.08 13.90 31.74
C THR A 648 -22.93 14.64 32.41
N ASN A 649 -23.12 15.94 32.67
CA ASN A 649 -22.13 16.83 33.29
C ASN A 649 -20.79 16.86 32.52
N ILE A 650 -20.86 17.04 31.20
CA ILE A 650 -19.70 17.06 30.31
C ILE A 650 -19.18 18.48 30.20
N LEU A 651 -17.97 18.73 30.67
CA LEU A 651 -17.28 20.00 30.53
C LEU A 651 -16.82 20.21 29.08
N SER A 652 -17.22 21.31 28.45
CA SER A 652 -16.64 21.73 27.17
C SER A 652 -16.61 23.25 26.97
N THR A 653 -16.17 23.67 25.78
CA THR A 653 -16.06 25.07 25.34
C THR A 653 -17.43 25.73 25.19
N VAL A 654 -17.57 27.01 25.50
CA VAL A 654 -18.75 27.84 25.24
C VAL A 654 -18.28 29.26 24.91
N PRO A 655 -19.11 30.11 24.27
CA PRO A 655 -18.67 31.45 23.93
C PRO A 655 -18.24 32.27 25.15
N VAL A 656 -17.11 32.97 25.03
CA VAL A 656 -16.48 33.72 26.14
C VAL A 656 -17.24 35.02 26.42
N GLY A 657 -17.69 35.21 27.67
CA GLY A 657 -18.13 36.53 28.15
C GLY A 657 -19.42 37.11 27.53
N GLY A 658 -20.18 36.33 26.76
CA GLY A 658 -21.44 36.74 26.13
C GLY A 658 -22.69 36.57 27.00
N THR A 659 -23.85 37.00 26.48
CA THR A 659 -25.18 36.86 27.11
C THR A 659 -26.03 35.74 26.52
N CYS A 660 -25.44 34.86 25.72
CA CYS A 660 -26.14 33.71 25.16
C CYS A 660 -26.51 32.68 26.24
N GLU A 661 -27.46 31.79 25.94
CA GLU A 661 -28.02 30.82 26.90
C GLU A 661 -26.95 29.97 27.62
N HIS A 662 -25.90 29.58 26.89
CA HIS A 662 -24.83 28.74 27.41
C HIS A 662 -23.50 29.46 27.59
N CYS A 663 -23.43 30.76 27.32
CA CYS A 663 -22.24 31.58 27.50
C CYS A 663 -21.69 31.48 28.93
N ASN A 664 -20.37 31.59 29.04
CA ASN A 664 -19.67 31.61 30.32
C ASN A 664 -18.47 32.55 30.27
N SER A 665 -18.20 33.26 31.36
CA SER A 665 -17.06 34.18 31.44
C SER A 665 -15.71 33.48 31.26
N THR A 666 -15.61 32.19 31.59
CA THR A 666 -14.38 31.41 31.44
C THR A 666 -14.21 30.80 30.05
N GLY A 667 -15.25 30.79 29.22
CA GLY A 667 -15.27 30.03 27.96
C GLY A 667 -15.53 28.53 28.13
N TYR A 668 -15.80 28.05 29.34
CA TYR A 668 -16.06 26.63 29.60
C TYR A 668 -17.25 26.44 30.52
N LYS A 669 -18.08 25.42 30.25
CA LYS A 669 -19.27 25.11 31.06
C LYS A 669 -19.61 23.63 30.96
N PRO A 670 -20.05 22.97 32.04
CA PRO A 670 -20.61 21.62 31.94
C PRO A 670 -22.05 21.66 31.42
N LEU A 671 -22.36 20.86 30.41
CA LEU A 671 -23.72 20.63 29.90
C LEU A 671 -24.11 19.14 29.99
N SER A 672 -25.41 18.85 29.88
CA SER A 672 -25.93 17.48 29.93
C SER A 672 -26.97 17.23 28.84
N GLY A 673 -26.85 16.10 28.15
CA GLY A 673 -27.80 15.64 27.14
C GLY A 673 -27.18 14.63 26.17
N THR A 674 -28.03 13.98 25.38
CA THR A 674 -27.61 13.20 24.19
C THR A 674 -26.80 14.05 23.21
N SER A 675 -27.01 15.37 23.21
CA SER A 675 -26.24 16.37 22.49
C SER A 675 -24.74 16.41 22.85
N MET A 676 -24.36 16.00 24.07
CA MET A 676 -22.96 15.90 24.49
C MET A 676 -22.39 14.50 24.24
N ALA A 677 -23.23 13.46 24.19
CA ALA A 677 -22.83 12.10 23.86
C ALA A 677 -22.53 11.93 22.35
N ALA A 678 -23.36 12.48 21.48
CA ALA A 678 -23.19 12.42 20.02
C ALA A 678 -21.80 12.90 19.52
N PRO A 679 -21.25 14.05 19.96
CA PRO A 679 -19.94 14.49 19.53
C PRO A 679 -18.80 13.63 20.10
N MET A 680 -19.00 12.94 21.23
CA MET A 680 -18.01 11.95 21.68
C MET A 680 -17.90 10.80 20.71
N VAL A 681 -19.03 10.22 20.30
CA VAL A 681 -19.03 9.12 19.31
C VAL A 681 -18.51 9.61 17.95
N SER A 682 -18.84 10.84 17.55
CA SER A 682 -18.33 11.44 16.32
C SER A 682 -16.80 11.60 16.34
N GLY A 683 -16.25 12.08 17.46
CA GLY A 683 -14.80 12.14 17.66
C GLY A 683 -14.16 10.75 17.67
N SER A 684 -14.80 9.77 18.32
CA SER A 684 -14.34 8.38 18.35
C SER A 684 -14.28 7.75 16.96
N ALA A 685 -15.31 7.95 16.14
CA ALA A 685 -15.33 7.51 14.74
C ALA A 685 -14.18 8.12 13.94
N ALA A 686 -13.85 9.40 14.18
CA ALA A 686 -12.74 10.08 13.53
C ALA A 686 -11.38 9.50 13.95
N VAL A 687 -11.22 9.11 15.21
CA VAL A 687 -10.01 8.44 15.71
C VAL A 687 -9.85 7.06 15.07
N VAL A 688 -10.91 6.24 15.01
CA VAL A 688 -10.89 4.94 14.31
C VAL A 688 -10.48 5.10 12.84
N LEU A 689 -11.06 6.07 12.13
CA LEU A 689 -10.73 6.35 10.74
C LEU A 689 -9.29 6.86 10.55
N SER A 690 -8.67 7.49 11.55
CA SER A 690 -7.25 7.88 11.44
C SER A 690 -6.30 6.69 11.50
N ARG A 691 -6.68 5.60 12.19
CA ARG A 691 -5.91 4.36 12.22
C ARG A 691 -6.14 3.52 10.96
N GLN A 692 -7.38 3.45 10.49
CA GLN A 692 -7.75 2.68 9.30
C GLN A 692 -8.59 3.53 8.32
N PRO A 693 -7.94 4.35 7.47
CA PRO A 693 -8.64 5.30 6.59
C PRO A 693 -9.54 4.66 5.55
N ALA A 694 -9.31 3.39 5.19
CA ALA A 694 -10.06 2.66 4.17
C ALA A 694 -11.41 2.11 4.66
N LEU A 695 -11.72 2.20 5.96
CA LEU A 695 -12.98 1.67 6.49
C LEU A 695 -14.19 2.42 5.91
N THR A 696 -15.17 1.62 5.47
CA THR A 696 -16.50 2.12 5.09
C THR A 696 -17.30 2.57 6.31
N ASN A 697 -18.36 3.35 6.10
CA ASN A 697 -19.24 3.79 7.19
C ASN A 697 -19.82 2.61 7.97
N ALA A 698 -20.30 1.58 7.28
CA ALA A 698 -20.88 0.41 7.91
C ALA A 698 -19.86 -0.35 8.78
N GLN A 699 -18.60 -0.43 8.34
CA GLN A 699 -17.53 -1.07 9.11
C GLN A 699 -17.17 -0.25 10.36
N VAL A 700 -17.08 1.08 10.24
CA VAL A 700 -16.85 1.94 11.40
C VAL A 700 -18.00 1.83 12.40
N GLU A 701 -19.26 1.90 11.94
CA GLU A 701 -20.44 1.77 12.81
C GLU A 701 -20.44 0.42 13.53
N THR A 702 -20.28 -0.67 12.77
CA THR A 702 -20.26 -2.03 13.30
C THR A 702 -19.20 -2.17 14.38
N ARG A 703 -18.00 -1.65 14.11
CA ARG A 703 -16.90 -1.67 15.07
C ARG A 703 -17.23 -0.90 16.35
N LEU A 704 -17.71 0.33 16.24
CA LEU A 704 -18.07 1.16 17.42
C LEU A 704 -19.16 0.50 18.28
N LYS A 705 -20.14 -0.16 17.65
CA LYS A 705 -21.20 -0.88 18.35
C LYS A 705 -20.68 -2.14 19.03
N ARG A 706 -19.86 -2.93 18.32
CA ARG A 706 -19.39 -4.23 18.84
C ARG A 706 -18.41 -4.09 20.00
N THR A 707 -17.55 -3.08 19.97
CA THR A 707 -16.59 -2.84 21.05
C THR A 707 -17.17 -2.02 22.19
N ALA A 708 -18.45 -1.62 22.11
CA ALA A 708 -19.11 -0.91 23.19
C ALA A 708 -19.24 -1.80 24.44
N VAL A 709 -19.08 -1.20 25.61
CA VAL A 709 -19.42 -1.82 26.88
C VAL A 709 -20.94 -1.96 26.96
N GLU A 710 -21.42 -3.21 26.88
CA GLU A 710 -22.85 -3.52 26.90
C GLU A 710 -23.55 -3.00 28.17
N LEU A 711 -24.68 -2.32 27.99
CA LEU A 711 -25.51 -1.80 29.08
C LEU A 711 -26.97 -2.26 28.88
N PRO A 712 -27.27 -3.56 29.03
CA PRO A 712 -28.57 -4.13 28.64
C PRO A 712 -29.74 -3.55 29.44
N SER A 713 -29.52 -3.16 30.70
CA SER A 713 -30.53 -2.51 31.54
C SER A 713 -30.84 -1.05 31.14
N ALA A 714 -30.04 -0.46 30.24
CA ALA A 714 -30.14 0.93 29.83
C ALA A 714 -31.04 1.13 28.59
N ASN A 715 -31.29 0.09 27.77
CA ASN A 715 -31.96 0.21 26.45
C ASN A 715 -31.30 1.22 25.50
N LEU A 716 -29.96 1.28 25.50
CA LEU A 716 -29.16 2.25 24.72
C LEU A 716 -28.37 1.57 23.60
N GLY A 717 -29.04 0.73 22.82
CA GLY A 717 -28.40 -0.02 21.74
C GLY A 717 -27.29 -0.94 22.26
N ALA A 718 -26.13 -0.88 21.62
CA ALA A 718 -24.97 -1.71 21.95
C ALA A 718 -24.29 -1.34 23.29
N GLY A 719 -24.66 -0.22 23.92
CA GLY A 719 -24.08 0.23 25.19
C GLY A 719 -23.14 1.42 25.05
N ARG A 720 -22.28 1.65 26.04
CA ARG A 720 -21.37 2.80 26.06
C ARG A 720 -20.14 2.52 25.20
N ILE A 721 -19.78 3.44 24.31
CA ILE A 721 -18.56 3.33 23.52
C ILE A 721 -17.30 3.11 24.39
N ASP A 722 -16.41 2.25 23.87
CA ASP A 722 -15.03 2.08 24.31
C ASP A 722 -14.13 2.38 23.10
N LEU A 723 -13.45 3.53 23.14
CA LEU A 723 -12.65 4.01 22.03
C LEU A 723 -11.34 3.22 21.91
N PHE A 724 -10.73 2.80 23.01
CA PHE A 724 -9.51 2.00 22.94
C PHE A 724 -9.79 0.66 22.25
N GLU A 725 -10.83 -0.06 22.68
CA GLU A 725 -11.21 -1.32 22.04
C GLU A 725 -11.59 -1.14 20.57
N ALA A 726 -12.29 -0.06 20.23
CA ALA A 726 -12.62 0.28 18.85
C ALA A 726 -11.36 0.52 17.98
N VAL A 727 -10.27 1.05 18.55
CA VAL A 727 -9.01 1.29 17.83
C VAL A 727 -8.12 0.04 17.80
N PHE A 728 -8.12 -0.75 18.87
CA PHE A 728 -7.19 -1.86 19.10
C PHE A 728 -7.72 -3.23 18.60
N ASN A 729 -8.96 -3.62 18.93
CA ASN A 729 -9.46 -5.01 18.80
C ASN A 729 -10.52 -5.26 17.71
N GLY A 730 -11.03 -4.24 17.05
CA GLY A 730 -12.19 -4.35 16.15
C GLY A 730 -11.98 -5.10 14.81
N SER A 731 -10.92 -5.89 14.61
CA SER A 731 -10.71 -6.70 13.39
C SER A 731 -11.03 -8.18 13.57
N PHE A 732 -11.09 -8.71 14.80
CA PHE A 732 -11.14 -10.16 15.02
C PHE A 732 -12.50 -10.75 15.41
N GLU A 733 -13.39 -9.98 16.03
CA GLU A 733 -14.67 -10.55 16.46
C GLU A 733 -15.70 -10.75 15.32
N GLU A 734 -15.43 -10.25 14.10
CA GLU A 734 -16.51 -10.09 13.11
C GLU A 734 -17.13 -11.38 12.60
N GLY A 735 -16.52 -12.56 12.76
CA GLY A 735 -17.03 -13.79 12.13
C GLY A 735 -17.31 -13.59 10.64
N ASN A 736 -16.70 -12.58 10.00
CA ASN A 736 -16.98 -12.20 8.63
C ASN A 736 -16.24 -13.19 7.74
N LEU A 737 -16.91 -14.29 7.42
CA LEU A 737 -16.38 -15.37 6.59
C LEU A 737 -16.03 -14.94 5.17
N ALA A 738 -16.33 -13.69 4.77
CA ALA A 738 -15.79 -13.10 3.55
C ALA A 738 -14.29 -12.77 3.66
N LEU A 739 -13.79 -12.51 4.88
CA LEU A 739 -12.39 -12.25 5.20
C LEU A 739 -11.59 -13.53 5.50
N TRP A 740 -12.27 -14.68 5.62
CA TRP A 740 -11.62 -15.97 5.80
C TRP A 740 -11.11 -16.47 4.45
N THR A 741 -9.89 -16.99 4.45
CA THR A 741 -9.30 -17.65 3.30
C THR A 741 -10.03 -18.97 3.07
N ARG A 742 -10.45 -19.22 1.82
CA ARG A 742 -11.18 -20.41 1.41
C ARG A 742 -10.25 -21.28 0.57
N LEU A 743 -10.11 -22.55 0.93
CA LEU A 743 -9.34 -23.53 0.17
C LEU A 743 -10.25 -24.70 -0.23
N GLY A 744 -9.97 -25.28 -1.40
CA GLY A 744 -10.78 -26.36 -1.96
C GLY A 744 -12.23 -25.95 -2.20
N THR A 745 -13.15 -26.78 -1.76
CA THR A 745 -14.61 -26.69 -1.96
C THR A 745 -15.32 -25.80 -0.95
N ALA A 746 -14.60 -25.15 -0.04
CA ALA A 746 -15.17 -24.22 0.93
C ALA A 746 -15.78 -22.97 0.27
N SER A 747 -16.96 -22.57 0.73
CA SER A 747 -17.69 -21.43 0.20
C SER A 747 -18.33 -20.61 1.32
N SER A 748 -18.69 -19.35 1.04
CA SER A 748 -19.46 -18.50 1.95
C SER A 748 -20.81 -18.21 1.34
N LYS A 749 -21.88 -18.65 2.00
CA LYS A 749 -23.25 -18.61 1.46
C LYS A 749 -24.17 -17.78 2.36
N THR A 750 -25.17 -17.15 1.76
CA THR A 750 -26.25 -16.46 2.48
C THR A 750 -27.41 -17.39 2.82
N SER A 751 -27.48 -18.54 2.15
CA SER A 751 -28.44 -19.62 2.39
C SER A 751 -27.97 -20.91 1.68
N LEU A 752 -28.43 -22.06 2.16
CA LEU A 752 -28.31 -23.36 1.48
C LEU A 752 -29.71 -23.99 1.46
N GLY A 753 -30.35 -24.00 0.29
CA GLY A 753 -31.78 -24.34 0.21
C GLY A 753 -32.63 -23.44 1.10
N SER A 754 -33.40 -24.03 2.03
CA SER A 754 -34.19 -23.32 3.05
C SER A 754 -33.42 -22.96 4.32
N ILE A 755 -32.16 -23.39 4.45
CA ILE A 755 -31.31 -23.16 5.63
C ILE A 755 -30.66 -21.77 5.52
N VAL A 756 -30.76 -20.99 6.59
CA VAL A 756 -30.23 -19.62 6.68
C VAL A 756 -29.30 -19.45 7.91
N PRO A 757 -28.28 -18.57 7.83
CA PRO A 757 -27.39 -18.24 8.95
C PRO A 757 -28.15 -17.66 10.15
N GLN A 758 -27.67 -17.95 11.35
CA GLN A 758 -28.22 -17.48 12.63
C GLN A 758 -27.90 -16.00 12.89
N ASP A 759 -26.73 -15.50 12.47
CA ASP A 759 -26.37 -14.06 12.53
C ASP A 759 -26.88 -13.26 11.31
N ARG A 760 -27.63 -13.91 10.41
CA ARG A 760 -28.28 -13.32 9.22
C ARG A 760 -27.34 -12.54 8.28
N LYS A 761 -26.02 -12.82 8.29
CA LYS A 761 -25.04 -12.23 7.36
C LYS A 761 -24.58 -13.24 6.30
N ARG A 762 -23.71 -14.19 6.65
CA ARG A 762 -23.23 -15.28 5.77
C ARG A 762 -22.77 -16.45 6.64
N MET A 763 -23.06 -17.70 6.23
CA MET A 763 -22.47 -18.91 6.83
C MET A 763 -21.33 -19.43 5.96
N GLY A 764 -20.39 -20.11 6.58
CA GLY A 764 -19.35 -20.89 5.93
C GLY A 764 -19.94 -22.24 5.58
N SER A 765 -19.64 -22.72 4.39
CA SER A 765 -20.01 -24.05 3.92
C SER A 765 -18.73 -24.74 3.50
N VAL A 766 -18.52 -25.93 4.04
CA VAL A 766 -17.38 -26.79 3.73
C VAL A 766 -17.96 -28.15 3.39
N SER A 767 -17.71 -28.66 2.19
CA SER A 767 -18.06 -30.04 1.82
C SER A 767 -16.90 -30.65 1.07
N THR A 768 -16.81 -31.97 1.00
CA THR A 768 -16.10 -32.67 -0.07
C THR A 768 -16.91 -32.54 -1.36
N GLY A 769 -16.26 -32.23 -2.49
CA GLY A 769 -16.99 -32.01 -3.75
C GLY A 769 -17.52 -33.32 -4.35
N PRO A 770 -18.30 -33.28 -5.45
CA PRO A 770 -18.93 -34.47 -6.02
C PRO A 770 -17.91 -35.54 -6.38
N ALA A 771 -18.34 -36.81 -6.26
CA ALA A 771 -17.55 -38.01 -6.46
C ALA A 771 -16.46 -37.88 -7.55
N GLY A 772 -15.19 -37.91 -7.13
CA GLY A 772 -14.01 -37.86 -7.99
C GLY A 772 -13.34 -36.48 -8.16
N ALA A 773 -13.81 -35.41 -7.51
CA ALA A 773 -13.14 -34.11 -7.42
C ALA A 773 -12.54 -33.88 -6.01
N GLN A 774 -11.65 -32.88 -5.87
CA GLN A 774 -10.76 -32.65 -4.70
C GLN A 774 -11.37 -32.96 -3.32
N THR A 775 -10.58 -33.65 -2.49
CA THR A 775 -10.96 -34.37 -1.27
C THR A 775 -11.03 -33.53 0.01
N THR A 776 -10.93 -32.19 -0.06
CA THR A 776 -10.97 -31.33 1.13
C THR A 776 -11.55 -29.94 0.87
N GLY A 777 -12.37 -29.44 1.81
CA GLY A 777 -12.73 -28.03 1.91
C GLY A 777 -12.12 -27.42 3.17
N THR A 778 -11.65 -26.16 3.13
CA THR A 778 -11.10 -25.48 4.32
C THR A 778 -11.44 -24.00 4.41
N LEU A 779 -11.89 -23.56 5.58
CA LEU A 779 -11.93 -22.13 5.95
C LEU A 779 -10.80 -21.81 6.93
N LEU A 780 -10.07 -20.73 6.65
CA LEU A 780 -8.88 -20.31 7.38
C LEU A 780 -8.97 -18.84 7.79
N GLN A 781 -8.63 -18.53 9.05
CA GLN A 781 -8.40 -17.14 9.48
C GLN A 781 -7.31 -17.02 10.54
N GLY A 782 -6.48 -15.97 10.42
CA GLY A 782 -5.34 -15.75 11.32
C GLY A 782 -5.53 -14.58 12.30
N PHE A 783 -5.50 -14.83 13.60
CA PHE A 783 -5.71 -13.86 14.68
C PHE A 783 -4.52 -13.71 15.61
N MET A 784 -4.30 -12.47 16.07
CA MET A 784 -3.20 -12.18 16.97
C MET A 784 -3.62 -12.39 18.42
N ILE A 785 -2.93 -13.30 19.10
CA ILE A 785 -2.97 -13.41 20.56
C ILE A 785 -1.87 -12.53 21.13
N GLN A 786 -2.24 -11.57 21.97
CA GLN A 786 -1.30 -10.64 22.59
C GLN A 786 -0.47 -11.34 23.69
N PRO A 787 0.75 -10.85 23.98
CA PRO A 787 1.52 -11.28 25.14
C PRO A 787 0.70 -11.24 26.43
N GLY A 788 0.79 -12.29 27.24
CA GLY A 788 0.07 -12.40 28.53
C GLY A 788 -1.33 -13.00 28.46
N VAL A 789 -1.90 -13.25 27.27
CA VAL A 789 -3.17 -13.99 27.14
C VAL A 789 -2.88 -15.48 27.32
N THR A 790 -3.38 -16.06 28.43
CA THR A 790 -3.15 -17.47 28.79
C THR A 790 -4.27 -18.41 28.33
N SER A 791 -5.43 -17.84 28.05
CA SER A 791 -6.56 -18.53 27.42
C SER A 791 -7.49 -17.50 26.78
N PHE A 792 -8.25 -17.90 25.77
CA PHE A 792 -9.28 -17.06 25.18
C PHE A 792 -10.57 -17.86 24.96
N PRO A 793 -11.75 -17.28 25.27
CA PRO A 793 -13.01 -17.90 24.90
C PRO A 793 -13.20 -17.94 23.38
N LEU A 794 -13.58 -19.11 22.88
CA LEU A 794 -14.04 -19.36 21.52
C LEU A 794 -15.50 -19.80 21.58
N SER A 795 -16.37 -19.14 20.83
CA SER A 795 -17.73 -19.62 20.61
C SER A 795 -18.12 -19.55 19.14
N PHE A 796 -18.88 -20.52 18.64
CA PHE A 796 -19.41 -20.54 17.27
C PHE A 796 -20.67 -21.41 17.17
N LYS A 797 -21.39 -21.34 16.06
CA LYS A 797 -22.50 -22.22 15.72
C LYS A 797 -22.16 -23.08 14.51
N TYR A 798 -22.66 -24.32 14.50
CA TYR A 798 -22.47 -25.23 13.37
C TYR A 798 -23.73 -26.05 13.07
N ALA A 799 -23.81 -26.62 11.87
CA ALA A 799 -24.84 -27.59 11.46
C ALA A 799 -24.28 -28.52 10.38
N PHE A 800 -24.85 -29.71 10.23
CA PHE A 800 -24.52 -30.66 9.16
C PHE A 800 -25.70 -30.88 8.22
N VAL A 801 -25.41 -31.11 6.95
CA VAL A 801 -26.35 -31.59 5.95
C VAL A 801 -25.76 -32.86 5.35
N THR A 802 -26.40 -34.01 5.61
CA THR A 802 -25.97 -35.31 5.10
C THR A 802 -26.95 -35.83 4.05
N GLU A 803 -26.44 -36.47 2.99
CA GLU A 803 -27.24 -37.15 1.96
C GLU A 803 -27.36 -38.68 2.20
N GLU A 804 -26.92 -39.18 3.35
CA GLU A 804 -26.82 -40.62 3.59
C GLU A 804 -28.19 -41.32 3.55
N TYR A 805 -28.31 -42.32 2.67
CA TYR A 805 -29.50 -43.15 2.61
C TYR A 805 -29.51 -44.17 3.76
N PRO A 806 -30.67 -44.44 4.41
CA PRO A 806 -30.76 -45.34 5.57
C PRO A 806 -30.18 -46.75 5.38
N GLU A 807 -30.02 -47.21 4.14
CA GLU A 807 -29.47 -48.52 3.79
C GLU A 807 -27.94 -48.66 3.95
N PHE A 808 -27.18 -47.58 4.18
CA PHE A 808 -25.71 -47.61 4.30
C PHE A 808 -25.16 -47.48 5.73
N VAL A 809 -26.07 -47.35 6.71
CA VAL A 809 -25.80 -47.36 8.15
C VAL A 809 -24.93 -48.57 8.54
N GLY A 810 -23.73 -48.32 9.07
CA GLY A 810 -22.76 -49.35 9.50
C GLY A 810 -21.74 -49.84 8.46
N SER A 811 -21.42 -49.03 7.43
CA SER A 811 -20.32 -49.30 6.48
C SER A 811 -19.13 -48.35 6.65
N VAL A 812 -17.95 -48.72 6.11
CA VAL A 812 -16.66 -48.07 6.37
C VAL A 812 -16.50 -46.81 5.50
N PHE A 813 -17.02 -45.68 5.96
CA PHE A 813 -16.90 -44.36 5.32
C PHE A 813 -16.38 -43.33 6.34
N ASP A 814 -15.37 -42.54 5.99
CA ASP A 814 -14.70 -41.62 6.94
C ASP A 814 -14.82 -40.19 6.46
N ASP A 815 -15.92 -39.53 6.82
CA ASP A 815 -16.01 -38.06 6.78
C ASP A 815 -15.52 -37.50 8.11
N SER A 816 -14.60 -36.54 8.03
CA SER A 816 -14.01 -35.91 9.21
C SER A 816 -14.12 -34.38 9.20
N LEU A 817 -14.86 -33.85 10.19
CA LEU A 817 -14.84 -32.42 10.48
C LEU A 817 -13.74 -32.14 11.50
N LYS A 818 -12.76 -31.32 11.11
CA LYS A 818 -11.65 -30.92 11.97
C LYS A 818 -11.63 -29.41 12.17
N ILE A 819 -11.67 -29.00 13.44
CA ILE A 819 -11.39 -27.64 13.88
C ILE A 819 -10.04 -27.65 14.55
N SER A 820 -9.10 -26.88 14.03
CA SER A 820 -7.77 -26.81 14.61
C SER A 820 -7.24 -25.38 14.69
N LEU A 821 -6.36 -25.15 15.65
CA LEU A 821 -5.58 -23.94 15.79
C LEU A 821 -4.13 -24.24 15.47
N VAL A 822 -3.60 -23.58 14.46
CA VAL A 822 -2.17 -23.58 14.22
C VAL A 822 -1.57 -22.43 15.01
N THR A 823 -0.71 -22.76 15.96
CA THR A 823 0.03 -21.77 16.76
C THR A 823 1.00 -20.99 15.86
N PRO A 824 1.57 -19.87 16.35
CA PRO A 824 2.63 -19.15 15.64
C PRO A 824 3.83 -20.04 15.28
N ALA A 825 4.09 -21.07 16.09
CA ALA A 825 5.14 -22.07 15.88
C ALA A 825 4.75 -23.19 14.88
N GLY A 826 3.58 -23.11 14.25
CA GLY A 826 3.11 -24.09 13.27
C GLY A 826 2.51 -25.36 13.88
N ALA A 827 2.43 -25.47 15.21
CA ALA A 827 1.83 -26.62 15.87
C ALA A 827 0.32 -26.58 15.71
N GLU A 828 -0.26 -27.61 15.08
CA GLU A 828 -1.69 -27.76 14.95
C GLU A 828 -2.27 -28.37 16.23
N ILE A 829 -3.08 -27.60 16.95
CA ILE A 829 -3.86 -28.02 18.09
C ILE A 829 -5.27 -28.35 17.57
N VAL A 830 -5.60 -29.64 17.52
CA VAL A 830 -6.95 -30.08 17.18
C VAL A 830 -7.88 -29.74 18.33
N LEU A 831 -8.81 -28.81 18.09
CA LEU A 831 -9.79 -28.36 19.07
C LEU A 831 -11.02 -29.27 19.11
N ALA A 832 -11.40 -29.79 17.95
CA ALA A 832 -12.49 -30.74 17.78
C ALA A 832 -12.26 -31.51 16.49
N GLU A 833 -12.45 -32.83 16.55
CA GLU A 833 -12.38 -33.70 15.39
C GLU A 833 -13.46 -34.77 15.56
N GLU A 834 -14.36 -34.87 14.59
CA GLU A 834 -15.37 -35.93 14.51
C GLU A 834 -15.05 -36.76 13.28
N SER A 835 -14.95 -38.08 13.44
CA SER A 835 -14.91 -39.05 12.35
C SER A 835 -16.12 -39.94 12.52
N VAL A 836 -16.94 -40.08 11.47
CA VAL A 836 -18.22 -40.79 11.53
C VAL A 836 -18.06 -42.28 11.91
N ASN A 837 -16.84 -42.85 11.86
CA ASN A 837 -16.56 -44.25 12.15
C ASN A 837 -15.47 -44.54 13.22
N ALA A 838 -14.80 -43.53 13.79
CA ALA A 838 -13.79 -43.75 14.82
C ALA A 838 -14.40 -43.72 16.23
N SER A 839 -14.28 -44.82 16.99
CA SER A 839 -14.72 -44.93 18.39
C SER A 839 -13.83 -44.16 19.40
N SER A 840 -13.01 -43.22 18.92
CA SER A 840 -12.17 -42.37 19.76
C SER A 840 -12.48 -40.88 19.54
N PHE A 841 -13.18 -40.31 20.51
CA PHE A 841 -13.42 -38.88 20.63
C PHE A 841 -12.25 -38.22 21.38
N MET A 842 -11.62 -37.18 20.82
CA MET A 842 -10.85 -36.21 21.61
C MET A 842 -11.66 -34.93 21.76
N ALA A 843 -12.62 -34.95 22.69
CA ALA A 843 -13.42 -33.77 23.01
C ALA A 843 -12.65 -32.81 23.93
N ILE A 844 -12.76 -31.51 23.67
CA ILE A 844 -12.81 -30.54 24.77
C ILE A 844 -14.16 -30.78 25.48
N GLY A 845 -14.15 -30.97 26.81
CA GLY A 845 -15.37 -31.22 27.56
C GLY A 845 -16.44 -30.14 27.28
N GLY A 846 -17.59 -30.56 26.75
CA GLY A 846 -18.70 -29.66 26.37
C GLY A 846 -18.98 -29.55 24.86
N ILE A 847 -18.23 -30.25 24.00
CA ILE A 847 -18.51 -30.38 22.55
C ILE A 847 -19.05 -31.79 22.31
N ASP A 848 -20.37 -31.91 22.13
CA ASP A 848 -21.04 -33.13 21.70
C ASP A 848 -21.58 -32.87 20.29
N PHE A 849 -21.08 -33.60 19.29
CA PHE A 849 -21.68 -33.60 17.96
C PHE A 849 -22.74 -34.71 17.93
N PRO A 850 -24.05 -34.38 17.96
CA PRO A 850 -25.07 -35.41 17.87
C PRO A 850 -25.17 -35.87 16.41
N GLY A 851 -24.30 -36.80 16.01
CA GLY A 851 -24.15 -37.25 14.63
C GLY A 851 -23.65 -38.68 14.50
N GLY A 852 -24.08 -39.61 15.34
CA GLY A 852 -23.78 -41.04 15.13
C GLY A 852 -24.76 -41.69 14.14
N ASP A 853 -24.25 -42.24 13.03
CA ASP A 853 -24.74 -43.32 12.11
C ASP A 853 -26.27 -43.45 11.86
N THR A 854 -27.09 -42.45 12.20
CA THR A 854 -28.56 -42.54 12.22
C THR A 854 -29.25 -41.26 11.75
N THR A 855 -28.47 -40.21 11.45
CA THR A 855 -28.99 -38.89 11.07
C THR A 855 -28.95 -38.70 9.55
N VAL A 856 -30.10 -38.91 8.91
CA VAL A 856 -30.34 -38.49 7.52
C VAL A 856 -30.88 -37.06 7.52
N GLY A 857 -30.19 -36.12 6.85
CA GLY A 857 -30.69 -34.75 6.61
C GLY A 857 -29.96 -33.65 7.40
N TRP A 858 -30.70 -32.60 7.79
CA TRP A 858 -30.15 -31.42 8.48
C TRP A 858 -30.21 -31.56 10.01
N THR A 859 -29.07 -31.42 10.69
CA THR A 859 -28.98 -31.59 12.17
C THR A 859 -29.49 -30.39 12.97
N GLY A 860 -29.85 -29.29 12.31
CA GLY A 860 -30.16 -28.03 12.98
C GLY A 860 -28.90 -27.29 13.45
N TRP A 861 -29.04 -26.01 13.82
CA TRP A 861 -27.93 -25.23 14.37
C TRP A 861 -27.63 -25.63 15.82
N GLN A 862 -26.40 -26.08 16.05
CA GLN A 862 -25.81 -26.32 17.37
C GLN A 862 -24.88 -25.17 17.74
N SER A 863 -24.60 -25.00 19.04
CA SER A 863 -23.73 -23.93 19.56
C SER A 863 -22.59 -24.53 20.36
N VAL A 864 -21.37 -24.04 20.11
CA VAL A 864 -20.15 -24.37 20.83
C VAL A 864 -19.68 -23.13 21.57
N SER A 865 -19.28 -23.30 22.83
CA SER A 865 -18.58 -22.29 23.61
C SER A 865 -17.55 -22.98 24.48
N THR A 866 -16.30 -22.59 24.36
CA THR A 866 -15.18 -23.17 25.09
C THR A 866 -14.11 -22.12 25.38
N THR A 867 -13.24 -22.38 26.34
CA THR A 867 -12.08 -21.54 26.62
C THR A 867 -10.84 -22.28 26.15
N ILE A 868 -10.15 -21.72 25.17
CA ILE A 868 -8.97 -22.32 24.57
C ILE A 868 -7.73 -21.89 25.36
N PRO A 869 -6.96 -22.82 25.92
CA PRO A 869 -5.67 -22.51 26.52
C PRO A 869 -4.67 -22.11 25.43
N VAL A 870 -3.91 -21.04 25.67
CA VAL A 870 -2.85 -20.59 24.76
C VAL A 870 -1.57 -21.36 25.08
N THR A 871 -1.30 -22.43 24.34
CA THR A 871 -0.14 -23.33 24.58
C THR A 871 1.03 -23.09 23.62
N GLY A 872 0.94 -22.06 22.77
CA GLY A 872 1.92 -21.73 21.72
C GLY A 872 2.48 -20.30 21.78
N GLY A 873 2.30 -19.61 22.92
CA GLY A 873 2.76 -18.24 23.13
C GLY A 873 1.88 -17.17 22.46
N SER A 874 2.30 -15.90 22.52
CA SER A 874 1.65 -14.82 21.76
C SER A 874 2.07 -14.84 20.30
N GLY A 875 1.19 -14.43 19.41
CA GLY A 875 1.46 -14.36 17.97
C GLY A 875 0.22 -14.63 17.14
N VAL A 876 0.40 -14.84 15.83
CA VAL A 876 -0.72 -15.13 14.93
C VAL A 876 -1.10 -16.61 15.00
N TYR A 877 -2.25 -16.88 15.60
CA TYR A 877 -2.93 -18.17 15.58
C TYR A 877 -3.80 -18.28 14.34
N ARG A 878 -3.83 -19.43 13.69
CA ARG A 878 -4.71 -19.66 12.54
C ARG A 878 -5.76 -20.71 12.89
N ILE A 879 -7.03 -20.38 12.78
CA ILE A 879 -8.12 -21.36 12.92
C ILE A 879 -8.43 -21.97 11.56
N PHE A 880 -8.45 -23.31 11.51
CA PHE A 880 -8.83 -24.11 10.36
C PHE A 880 -10.16 -24.80 10.65
N LEU A 881 -11.03 -24.80 9.66
CA LEU A 881 -12.26 -25.57 9.64
C LEU A 881 -12.21 -26.42 8.39
N GLN A 882 -12.01 -27.72 8.55
CA GLN A 882 -11.74 -28.63 7.45
C GLN A 882 -12.76 -29.76 7.42
N ASP A 883 -13.25 -30.07 6.22
CA ASP A 883 -13.93 -31.33 5.93
C ASP A 883 -12.99 -32.18 5.06
N ALA A 884 -12.70 -33.40 5.51
CA ALA A 884 -11.90 -34.38 4.79
C ALA A 884 -12.70 -35.68 4.71
N GLY A 885 -13.21 -35.95 3.51
CA GLY A 885 -14.06 -37.11 3.20
C GLY A 885 -13.45 -37.99 2.13
N ASP A 886 -14.04 -39.18 1.96
CA ASP A 886 -13.71 -40.08 0.87
C ASP A 886 -14.52 -39.74 -0.40
N SER A 887 -14.04 -40.17 -1.56
CA SER A 887 -14.52 -39.71 -2.87
C SER A 887 -15.93 -40.21 -3.28
N VAL A 888 -16.79 -40.58 -2.32
CA VAL A 888 -18.00 -41.38 -2.56
C VAL A 888 -19.30 -40.68 -2.15
N TYR A 889 -19.36 -39.96 -1.02
CA TYR A 889 -20.55 -39.23 -0.56
C TYR A 889 -20.18 -37.88 0.09
N ASP A 890 -21.05 -36.86 -0.06
CA ASP A 890 -20.73 -35.47 0.32
C ASP A 890 -21.51 -35.06 1.59
N THR A 891 -20.81 -34.86 2.71
CA THR A 891 -21.36 -34.17 3.90
C THR A 891 -21.08 -32.67 3.78
N GLU A 892 -22.08 -31.80 3.96
CA GLU A 892 -21.86 -30.34 3.98
C GLU A 892 -21.93 -29.81 5.42
N THR A 893 -20.80 -29.29 5.91
CA THR A 893 -20.69 -28.62 7.21
C THR A 893 -20.94 -27.12 7.07
N LEU A 894 -21.84 -26.60 7.88
CA LEU A 894 -22.20 -25.18 7.96
C LEU A 894 -21.69 -24.57 9.26
N ILE A 895 -21.10 -23.37 9.21
CA ILE A 895 -20.55 -22.66 10.39
C ILE A 895 -20.95 -21.19 10.38
N ASP A 896 -21.30 -20.65 11.56
CA ASP A 896 -21.72 -19.26 11.76
C ASP A 896 -21.32 -18.75 13.17
N GLU A 897 -21.45 -17.45 13.44
CA GLU A 897 -21.27 -16.82 14.76
C GLU A 897 -19.92 -17.07 15.48
N ILE A 898 -18.81 -17.22 14.75
CA ILE A 898 -17.48 -17.40 15.36
C ILE A 898 -17.03 -16.13 16.09
N LYS A 899 -16.70 -16.25 17.39
CA LYS A 899 -16.27 -15.16 18.27
C LYS A 899 -15.03 -15.57 19.07
N PHE A 900 -14.05 -14.67 19.09
CA PHE A 900 -12.88 -14.67 19.96
C PHE A 900 -13.03 -13.45 20.88
N LYS A 901 -13.01 -13.62 22.20
CA LYS A 901 -12.95 -12.46 23.13
C LYS A 901 -11.60 -12.41 23.84
#